data_AF-A0A2M6GGD0-F1
#
_entry.id   AF-A0A2M6GGD0-F1
#
_cell.length_a   1.000
_cell.length_b   1.000
_cell.length_c   1.000
_cell.angle_alpha   90.00
_cell.angle_beta   90.00
_cell.angle_gamma   90.00
#
_symmetry.space_group_name_H-M   'P 1'
#
loop_
_entity.id
_entity.type
_entity.pdbx_description
1 polymer ?
#
loop_
_entity_poly.entity_id
_entity_poly.type
_entity_poly.pdbx_seq_one_letter_code
_entity_poly.pdbx_strand_id
1 'polypeptide(L)'
;MAESQELLALLRKDDSYANLYLDLIKRTTDTLDAYHWLSREELFNLAQPLTAIRQTATAAVNEFEKVITIRKNTQEQINAVAAQADALIHTLKFQQADNINQYVQYLAELRTLRGEVISLKELRYTDEARIAAYEAQLSDFTQEISNKTVAFLLQDHALAPYETRVKTLDTNIPNIAKVVEADATEKEITAVSAELEMLIDVVSNLKIEDATQTTRIIENISAIYSGFNQTKAALKRRRKELLSVEGKAEFNSQMKLVSQGVINYLDLCDTPPKCEEYLAKLMVQLEELEGRFPDFEEFLDQLAQKREEIYEAFETKKISLTETRNKRATGLEQSADRILKAIQSRLAKLTSVTEINGYFASDLMVEKVRNITDELLSLGDTVKADTIQSRLKTVREDAVRQLKDRQDLFVNGADVLKLGDHHFTVNTQPLALSIVHRDGEMYYHLAGTGFFEKITNAAFLAYKPVWEQTLVSENNSVYRSEYLAYTLLQAAKKRLPTAENNGFTYLSISELQKLTLAELTDYVQRFMALRFNEGYIKGVHDYDAALILQSLVQLTQSAGLLRFDAPARACAALFWQKFVPTARKEILNSQLKGAGAILQVFPNTHQFDDIITELQAGILSFVQETKLCPEANVAEAAEYLFQEISQQDAFIIAGEAASLHTSFTQYLTQNNAQNTYETSVKALEKDPVAQVNLVQHWLKAFIAQTNEPGKAEFIPEATVLLLTNAYQAQQVVSASLHVTLTGLRGAHALIQAQKYELHFNQFLNKLRTYEANVVPAFNQFTQLKKNLTHAFEEELRLNEFKPRVLSSFVRNKLIDQVYLPLIGANLAKQVGAAGERKRTDLMGLLLLLSPPGYGKTTIIEYIANRLGIIFMKINGPAIGHNVTALDPTEAPNAAAREELEKLNLSFEMGDNVMIYIDDIQHCNPEFLQKFISLCDAQRKIEGVYKGKSKTYDFRGKKVCVVM
;
A
#
# COMPACT_ATOMS: atom_id res chain seq x y z
N MET A 1 -87.84 -17.46 6.52
CA MET A 1 -87.11 -18.07 5.39
C MET A 1 -87.55 -19.51 5.27
N ALA A 2 -87.93 -19.95 4.07
CA ALA A 2 -88.38 -21.33 3.85
C ALA A 2 -87.22 -22.33 4.12
N GLU A 3 -86.01 -21.90 3.82
CA GLU A 3 -84.74 -22.60 4.02
C GLU A 3 -84.50 -22.88 5.51
N SER A 4 -84.78 -21.92 6.40
CA SER A 4 -84.67 -22.13 7.84
C SER A 4 -85.70 -23.12 8.38
N GLN A 5 -86.90 -23.18 7.79
CA GLN A 5 -87.91 -24.18 8.15
C GLN A 5 -87.51 -25.59 7.70
N GLU A 6 -86.94 -25.72 6.50
CA GLU A 6 -86.39 -26.98 6.01
C GLU A 6 -85.24 -27.48 6.90
N LEU A 7 -84.37 -26.57 7.33
CA LEU A 7 -83.25 -26.87 8.23
C LEU A 7 -83.74 -27.32 9.61
N LEU A 8 -84.76 -26.68 10.16
CA LEU A 8 -85.42 -27.12 11.40
C LEU A 8 -86.12 -28.48 11.25
N ALA A 9 -86.66 -28.79 10.07
CA ALA A 9 -87.24 -30.11 9.80
C ALA A 9 -86.15 -31.19 9.73
N LEU A 10 -85.01 -30.91 9.09
CA LEU A 10 -83.87 -31.83 9.05
C LEU A 10 -83.30 -32.07 10.46
N LEU A 11 -83.15 -31.03 11.28
CA LEU A 11 -82.68 -31.17 12.67
C LEU A 11 -83.61 -32.02 13.57
N ARG A 12 -84.86 -32.23 13.18
CA ARG A 12 -85.84 -33.05 13.91
C ARG A 12 -85.94 -34.48 13.39
N LYS A 13 -85.23 -34.83 12.32
CA LYS A 13 -85.17 -36.20 11.82
C LYS A 13 -84.21 -37.01 12.69
N ASP A 14 -84.57 -38.26 12.96
CA ASP A 14 -83.67 -39.21 13.62
C ASP A 14 -82.49 -39.59 12.72
N ASP A 15 -81.37 -39.99 13.35
CA ASP A 15 -80.12 -40.44 12.70
C ASP A 15 -80.28 -41.61 11.72
N SER A 16 -81.47 -42.23 11.66
CA SER A 16 -81.81 -43.26 10.66
C SER A 16 -82.00 -42.70 9.24
N TYR A 17 -82.08 -41.38 9.08
CA TYR A 17 -82.20 -40.75 7.78
C TYR A 17 -80.85 -40.78 7.03
N ALA A 18 -80.80 -41.54 5.94
CA ALA A 18 -79.61 -41.63 5.09
C ALA A 18 -79.19 -40.24 4.61
N ASN A 19 -77.90 -39.94 4.74
CA ASN A 19 -77.29 -38.65 4.37
C ASN A 19 -77.75 -37.43 5.21
N LEU A 20 -78.37 -37.63 6.38
CA LEU A 20 -78.84 -36.53 7.24
C LEU A 20 -77.77 -35.45 7.47
N TYR A 21 -76.58 -35.86 7.87
CA TYR A 21 -75.49 -34.93 8.16
C TYR A 21 -74.97 -34.23 6.90
N LEU A 22 -74.91 -34.93 5.75
CA LEU A 22 -74.54 -34.32 4.47
C LEU A 22 -75.57 -33.29 4.01
N ASP A 23 -76.86 -33.60 4.17
CA ASP A 23 -77.96 -32.69 3.85
C ASP A 23 -77.97 -31.46 4.79
N LEU A 24 -77.68 -31.64 6.08
CA LEU A 24 -77.52 -30.55 7.04
C LEU A 24 -76.34 -29.63 6.69
N ILE A 25 -75.18 -30.19 6.32
CA ILE A 25 -74.01 -29.41 5.86
C ILE A 25 -74.38 -28.59 4.62
N LYS A 26 -75.05 -29.22 3.65
CA LYS A 26 -75.44 -28.57 2.40
C LYS A 26 -76.41 -27.43 2.65
N ARG A 27 -77.52 -27.69 3.35
CA ARG A 27 -78.57 -26.69 3.61
C ARG A 27 -78.11 -25.53 4.48
N THR A 28 -77.27 -25.78 5.49
CA THR A 28 -76.66 -24.69 6.29
C THR A 28 -75.73 -23.82 5.46
N THR A 29 -74.93 -24.41 4.57
CA THR A 29 -74.03 -23.66 3.68
C THR A 29 -74.82 -22.82 2.69
N ASP A 30 -75.79 -23.42 1.99
CA ASP A 30 -76.64 -22.71 1.03
C ASP A 30 -77.36 -21.50 1.69
N THR A 31 -77.86 -21.66 2.92
CA THR A 31 -78.56 -20.59 3.65
C THR A 31 -77.62 -19.47 4.09
N LEU A 32 -76.41 -19.81 4.56
CA LEU A 32 -75.39 -18.82 4.93
C LEU A 32 -74.91 -18.01 3.71
N ASP A 33 -74.74 -18.68 2.57
CA ASP A 33 -74.24 -18.05 1.35
C ASP A 33 -75.29 -17.17 0.68
N ALA A 34 -76.56 -17.59 0.67
CA ALA A 34 -77.65 -16.84 0.03
C ALA A 34 -78.03 -15.55 0.77
N TYR A 35 -77.86 -15.50 2.09
CA TYR A 35 -78.32 -14.40 2.94
C TYR A 35 -77.17 -13.79 3.76
N HIS A 36 -76.30 -13.03 3.10
CA HIS A 36 -75.07 -12.46 3.71
C HIS A 36 -75.33 -11.53 4.91
N TRP A 37 -76.55 -10.99 5.02
CA TRP A 37 -76.96 -10.10 6.11
C TRP A 37 -77.32 -10.83 7.41
N LEU A 38 -77.37 -12.17 7.42
CA LEU A 38 -77.64 -12.98 8.63
C LEU A 38 -76.57 -12.81 9.73
N SER A 39 -75.43 -12.19 9.41
CA SER A 39 -74.35 -11.87 10.34
C SER A 39 -74.51 -10.53 11.07
N ARG A 40 -75.52 -9.71 10.71
CA ARG A 40 -75.74 -8.39 11.34
C ARG A 40 -76.26 -8.53 12.78
N GLU A 41 -75.76 -7.70 13.68
CA GLU A 41 -76.20 -7.67 15.10
C GLU A 41 -77.69 -7.33 15.24
N GLU A 42 -78.22 -6.47 14.38
CA GLU A 42 -79.63 -6.07 14.32
C GLU A 42 -80.58 -7.26 14.12
N LEU A 43 -80.06 -8.37 13.56
CA LEU A 43 -80.79 -9.58 13.24
C LEU A 43 -80.39 -10.75 14.16
N PHE A 44 -79.82 -10.43 15.32
CA PHE A 44 -79.36 -11.38 16.34
C PHE A 44 -78.32 -12.40 15.84
N ASN A 45 -77.57 -12.07 14.78
CA ASN A 45 -76.47 -12.88 14.24
C ASN A 45 -76.83 -14.36 14.02
N LEU A 46 -77.93 -14.62 13.30
CA LEU A 46 -78.39 -15.97 12.95
C LEU A 46 -77.37 -16.80 12.16
N ALA A 47 -76.34 -16.17 11.59
CA ALA A 47 -75.21 -16.88 10.98
C ALA A 47 -74.44 -17.75 11.99
N GLN A 48 -74.36 -17.34 13.27
CA GLN A 48 -73.64 -18.08 14.30
C GLN A 48 -74.22 -19.50 14.56
N PRO A 49 -75.51 -19.68 14.89
CA PRO A 49 -76.08 -21.02 15.11
C PRO A 49 -76.08 -21.89 13.84
N LEU A 50 -76.28 -21.32 12.64
CA LEU A 50 -76.20 -22.07 11.38
C LEU A 50 -74.79 -22.60 11.12
N THR A 51 -73.76 -21.80 11.41
CA THR A 51 -72.36 -22.22 11.28
C THR A 51 -72.03 -23.34 12.27
N ALA A 52 -72.54 -23.25 13.50
CA ALA A 52 -72.36 -24.31 14.51
C ALA A 52 -72.99 -25.63 14.07
N ILE A 53 -74.21 -25.61 13.52
CA ILE A 53 -74.87 -26.80 12.98
C ILE A 53 -74.03 -27.44 11.85
N ARG A 54 -73.54 -26.61 10.91
CA ARG A 54 -72.67 -27.09 9.82
C ARG A 54 -71.43 -27.79 10.35
N GLN A 55 -70.73 -27.15 11.30
CA GLN A 55 -69.50 -27.68 11.88
C GLN A 55 -69.73 -29.03 12.59
N THR A 56 -70.79 -29.13 13.39
CA THR A 56 -71.13 -30.38 14.09
C THR A 56 -71.47 -31.50 13.10
N ALA A 57 -72.23 -31.18 12.04
CA ALA A 57 -72.56 -32.17 11.02
C ALA A 57 -71.33 -32.64 10.22
N THR A 58 -70.40 -31.73 9.87
CA THR A 58 -69.12 -32.09 9.24
C THR A 58 -68.26 -32.97 10.15
N ALA A 59 -68.19 -32.67 11.45
CA ALA A 59 -67.44 -33.48 12.40
C ALA A 59 -68.00 -34.91 12.50
N ALA A 60 -69.32 -35.08 12.50
CA ALA A 60 -69.97 -36.39 12.55
C ALA A 60 -69.66 -37.26 11.31
N VAL A 61 -69.69 -36.67 10.11
CA VAL A 61 -69.35 -37.39 8.86
C VAL A 61 -67.89 -37.85 8.87
N ASN A 62 -66.97 -36.97 9.26
CA ASN A 62 -65.54 -37.29 9.33
C ASN A 62 -65.24 -38.43 10.31
N GLU A 63 -65.95 -38.50 11.44
CA GLU A 63 -65.75 -39.57 12.42
C GLU A 63 -66.29 -40.92 11.92
N PHE A 64 -67.39 -40.92 11.17
CA PHE A 64 -67.93 -42.13 10.54
C PHE A 64 -66.98 -42.72 9.47
N GLU A 65 -66.39 -41.87 8.61
CA GLU A 65 -65.42 -42.32 7.61
C GLU A 65 -64.15 -42.93 8.23
N LYS A 66 -63.68 -42.37 9.36
CA LYS A 66 -62.54 -42.95 10.11
C LYS A 66 -62.86 -44.36 10.61
N VAL A 67 -64.04 -44.58 11.17
CA VAL A 67 -64.43 -45.90 11.70
C VAL A 67 -64.48 -46.95 10.59
N ILE A 68 -65.00 -46.61 9.41
CA ILE A 68 -65.02 -47.53 8.24
C ILE A 68 -63.59 -47.89 7.81
N THR A 69 -62.71 -46.90 7.72
CA THR A 69 -61.33 -47.11 7.28
C THR A 69 -60.55 -47.99 8.27
N ILE A 70 -60.69 -47.76 9.57
CA ILE A 70 -60.05 -48.58 10.61
C ILE A 70 -60.54 -50.04 10.51
N ARG A 71 -61.85 -50.28 10.35
CA ARG A 71 -62.39 -51.64 10.21
C ARG A 71 -61.82 -52.38 9.00
N LYS A 72 -61.68 -51.71 7.86
CA LYS A 72 -61.11 -52.30 6.64
C LYS A 72 -59.64 -52.68 6.85
N ASN A 73 -58.83 -51.76 7.37
CA ASN A 73 -57.40 -52.00 7.61
C ASN A 73 -57.15 -53.12 8.63
N THR A 74 -57.93 -53.15 9.72
CA THR A 74 -57.84 -54.23 10.73
C THR A 74 -58.13 -55.60 10.09
N GLN A 75 -59.15 -55.70 9.23
CA GLN A 75 -59.49 -56.97 8.58
C GLN A 75 -58.42 -57.45 7.58
N GLU A 76 -57.79 -56.53 6.85
CA GLU A 76 -56.69 -56.84 5.93
C GLU A 76 -55.46 -57.39 6.68
N GLN A 77 -55.10 -56.79 7.82
CA GLN A 77 -53.98 -57.27 8.65
C GLN A 77 -54.24 -58.64 9.26
N ILE A 78 -55.46 -58.90 9.77
CA ILE A 78 -55.83 -60.23 10.28
C ILE A 78 -55.69 -61.29 9.20
N ASN A 79 -56.13 -61.02 7.97
CA ASN A 79 -56.05 -61.98 6.88
C ASN A 79 -54.60 -62.27 6.44
N ALA A 80 -53.71 -61.27 6.48
CA ALA A 80 -52.32 -61.44 6.09
C ALA A 80 -51.54 -62.35 7.06
N VAL A 81 -51.65 -62.10 8.37
CA VAL A 81 -50.98 -62.91 9.41
C VAL A 81 -51.59 -64.32 9.46
N ALA A 82 -52.91 -64.45 9.30
CA ALA A 82 -53.57 -65.76 9.22
C ALA A 82 -53.01 -66.63 8.08
N ALA A 83 -52.77 -66.05 6.90
CA ALA A 83 -52.19 -66.77 5.77
C ALA A 83 -50.75 -67.26 6.04
N GLN A 84 -49.95 -66.46 6.76
CA GLN A 84 -48.61 -66.87 7.19
C GLN A 84 -48.67 -68.00 8.22
N ALA A 85 -49.60 -67.92 9.19
CA ALA A 85 -49.82 -68.96 10.19
C ALA A 85 -50.22 -70.30 9.55
N ASP A 86 -51.15 -70.27 8.60
CA ASP A 86 -51.58 -71.46 7.86
C ASP A 86 -50.42 -72.08 7.05
N ALA A 87 -49.58 -71.26 6.42
CA ALA A 87 -48.42 -71.74 5.66
C ALA A 87 -47.37 -72.42 6.56
N LEU A 88 -47.03 -71.80 7.70
CA LEU A 88 -46.08 -72.39 8.64
C LEU A 88 -46.62 -73.68 9.26
N ILE A 89 -47.88 -73.70 9.69
CA ILE A 89 -48.54 -74.90 10.22
C ILE A 89 -48.54 -76.03 9.18
N HIS A 90 -48.78 -75.72 7.90
CA HIS A 90 -48.72 -76.71 6.83
C HIS A 90 -47.31 -77.32 6.71
N THR A 91 -46.26 -76.50 6.69
CA THR A 91 -44.87 -76.97 6.63
C THR A 91 -44.55 -77.91 7.80
N LEU A 92 -44.92 -77.53 9.02
CA LEU A 92 -44.64 -78.30 10.24
C LEU A 92 -45.41 -79.62 10.32
N LYS A 93 -46.58 -79.72 9.67
CA LYS A 93 -47.34 -80.98 9.58
C LYS A 93 -46.70 -82.01 8.65
N PHE A 94 -46.01 -81.57 7.59
CA PHE A 94 -45.58 -82.46 6.50
C PHE A 94 -44.06 -82.61 6.36
N GLN A 95 -43.24 -81.75 6.97
CA GLN A 95 -41.77 -81.86 6.96
C GLN A 95 -41.22 -82.18 8.35
N GLN A 96 -40.33 -83.17 8.44
CA GLN A 96 -39.55 -83.43 9.65
C GLN A 96 -38.20 -82.70 9.57
N ALA A 97 -37.68 -82.24 10.71
CA ALA A 97 -36.36 -81.63 10.76
C ALA A 97 -35.27 -82.70 10.91
N ASP A 98 -34.23 -82.59 10.09
CA ASP A 98 -33.12 -83.56 9.97
C ASP A 98 -31.92 -83.18 10.85
N ASN A 99 -31.82 -81.92 11.26
CA ASN A 99 -30.73 -81.41 12.09
C ASN A 99 -31.21 -80.35 13.07
N ILE A 100 -30.37 -80.07 14.08
CA ILE A 100 -30.72 -79.15 15.16
C ILE A 100 -31.03 -77.72 14.69
N ASN A 101 -30.41 -77.24 13.62
CA ASN A 101 -30.62 -75.88 13.11
C ASN A 101 -32.04 -75.69 12.56
N GLN A 102 -32.60 -76.71 11.90
CA GLN A 102 -33.98 -76.68 11.43
C GLN A 102 -34.98 -76.67 12.60
N TYR A 103 -34.73 -77.43 13.65
CA TYR A 103 -35.55 -77.40 14.87
C TYR A 103 -35.54 -76.01 15.55
N VAL A 104 -34.37 -75.39 15.65
CA VAL A 104 -34.20 -74.03 16.20
C VAL A 104 -34.93 -73.00 15.33
N GLN A 105 -34.80 -73.10 14.00
CA GLN A 105 -35.47 -72.20 13.06
C GLN A 105 -36.99 -72.31 13.16
N TYR A 106 -37.56 -73.52 13.17
CA TYR A 106 -39.00 -73.72 13.31
C TYR A 106 -39.56 -73.16 14.62
N LEU A 107 -38.83 -73.31 15.74
CA LEU A 107 -39.23 -72.73 17.02
C LEU A 107 -39.16 -71.20 17.02
N ALA A 108 -38.17 -70.61 16.37
CA ALA A 108 -38.04 -69.16 16.22
C ALA A 108 -39.19 -68.59 15.35
N GLU A 109 -39.49 -69.21 14.21
CA GLU A 109 -40.58 -68.81 13.32
C GLU A 109 -41.96 -68.90 14.01
N LEU A 110 -42.21 -70.01 14.73
CA LEU A 110 -43.43 -70.16 15.53
C LEU A 110 -43.57 -69.09 16.62
N ARG A 111 -42.47 -68.76 17.31
CA ARG A 111 -42.45 -67.72 18.35
C ARG A 111 -42.77 -66.34 17.77
N THR A 112 -42.14 -65.97 16.66
CA THR A 112 -42.37 -64.69 15.99
C THR A 112 -43.81 -64.56 15.53
N LEU A 113 -44.31 -65.56 14.81
CA LEU A 113 -45.64 -65.54 14.23
C LEU A 113 -46.74 -65.58 15.31
N ARG A 114 -46.51 -66.29 16.42
CA ARG A 114 -47.41 -66.22 17.58
C ARG A 114 -47.44 -64.82 18.19
N GLY A 115 -46.29 -64.13 18.27
CA GLY A 115 -46.23 -62.74 18.71
C GLY A 115 -47.03 -61.80 17.79
N GLU A 116 -46.90 -61.98 16.48
CA GLU A 116 -47.69 -61.23 15.50
C GLU A 116 -49.20 -61.51 15.61
N VAL A 117 -49.60 -62.77 15.84
CA VAL A 117 -51.02 -63.10 16.09
C VAL A 117 -51.54 -62.43 17.36
N ILE A 118 -50.74 -62.39 18.43
CA ILE A 118 -51.14 -61.74 19.70
C ILE A 118 -51.32 -60.24 19.52
N SER A 119 -50.43 -59.57 18.78
CA SER A 119 -50.50 -58.11 18.59
C SER A 119 -51.74 -57.66 17.81
N LEU A 120 -52.34 -58.53 16.99
CA LEU A 120 -53.63 -58.26 16.33
C LEU A 120 -54.78 -58.00 17.32
N LYS A 121 -54.66 -58.45 18.59
CA LYS A 121 -55.65 -58.15 19.64
C LYS A 121 -55.70 -56.67 20.00
N GLU A 122 -54.62 -55.93 19.76
CA GLU A 122 -54.54 -54.50 20.09
C GLU A 122 -55.23 -53.61 19.03
N LEU A 123 -55.60 -54.18 17.87
CA LEU A 123 -56.28 -53.45 16.79
C LEU A 123 -57.75 -53.19 17.14
N ARG A 124 -58.23 -51.98 16.82
CA ARG A 124 -59.65 -51.63 17.01
C ARG A 124 -60.54 -52.37 16.00
N TYR A 125 -61.68 -52.88 16.48
CA TYR A 125 -62.65 -53.68 15.70
C TYR A 125 -62.11 -55.03 15.21
N THR A 126 -61.20 -55.65 15.95
CA THR A 126 -60.61 -56.96 15.65
C THR A 126 -61.60 -58.11 15.87
N ASP A 127 -61.35 -59.25 15.20
CA ASP A 127 -62.05 -60.52 15.45
C ASP A 127 -61.29 -61.35 16.49
N GLU A 128 -61.59 -61.12 17.77
CA GLU A 128 -60.91 -61.76 18.90
C GLU A 128 -61.04 -63.29 18.89
N ALA A 129 -62.17 -63.81 18.42
CA ALA A 129 -62.42 -65.24 18.37
C ALA A 129 -61.49 -65.93 17.35
N ARG A 130 -61.32 -65.32 16.17
CA ARG A 130 -60.44 -65.83 15.13
C ARG A 130 -58.96 -65.77 15.53
N ILE A 131 -58.54 -64.70 16.20
CA ILE A 131 -57.17 -64.55 16.70
C ILE A 131 -56.87 -65.59 17.79
N ALA A 132 -57.79 -65.79 18.74
CA ALA A 132 -57.62 -66.80 19.80
C ALA A 132 -57.48 -68.22 19.23
N ALA A 133 -58.17 -68.54 18.13
CA ALA A 133 -58.04 -69.84 17.47
C ALA A 133 -56.64 -70.06 16.86
N TYR A 134 -56.08 -69.07 16.15
CA TYR A 134 -54.72 -69.17 15.61
C TYR A 134 -53.65 -69.20 16.70
N GLU A 135 -53.82 -68.42 17.77
CA GLU A 135 -52.91 -68.44 18.91
C GLU A 135 -52.84 -69.83 19.56
N ALA A 136 -54.00 -70.47 19.76
CA ALA A 136 -54.07 -71.83 20.30
C ALA A 136 -53.36 -72.84 19.39
N GLN A 137 -53.65 -72.81 18.08
CA GLN A 137 -53.01 -73.72 17.12
C GLN A 137 -51.48 -73.56 17.08
N LEU A 138 -50.97 -72.32 17.01
CA LEU A 138 -49.53 -72.06 17.02
C LEU A 138 -48.88 -72.50 18.34
N SER A 139 -49.58 -72.35 19.47
CA SER A 139 -49.10 -72.84 20.76
C SER A 139 -49.00 -74.37 20.80
N ASP A 140 -49.96 -75.09 20.24
CA ASP A 140 -49.93 -76.57 20.17
C ASP A 140 -48.75 -77.06 19.32
N PHE A 141 -48.54 -76.45 18.14
CA PHE A 141 -47.38 -76.75 17.30
C PHE A 141 -46.05 -76.39 17.97
N THR A 142 -46.00 -75.29 18.71
CA THR A 142 -44.80 -74.93 19.49
C THR A 142 -44.45 -76.01 20.50
N GLN A 143 -45.44 -76.54 21.22
CA GLN A 143 -45.21 -77.61 22.19
C GLN A 143 -44.76 -78.91 21.53
N GLU A 144 -45.36 -79.27 20.39
CA GLU A 144 -44.98 -80.47 19.64
C GLU A 144 -43.54 -80.40 19.14
N ILE A 145 -43.15 -79.30 18.49
CA ILE A 145 -41.78 -79.11 17.99
C ILE A 145 -40.78 -79.03 19.14
N SER A 146 -41.13 -78.36 20.25
CA SER A 146 -40.28 -78.28 21.45
C SER A 146 -39.91 -79.67 21.97
N ASN A 147 -40.90 -80.56 22.07
CA ASN A 147 -40.66 -81.93 22.54
C ASN A 147 -39.77 -82.74 21.58
N LYS A 148 -39.94 -82.56 20.25
CA LYS A 148 -39.07 -83.20 19.24
C LYS A 148 -37.64 -82.66 19.29
N THR A 149 -37.45 -81.36 19.51
CA THR A 149 -36.13 -80.73 19.65
C THR A 149 -35.37 -81.28 20.87
N VAL A 150 -36.04 -81.45 22.01
CA VAL A 150 -35.44 -82.06 23.21
C VAL A 150 -35.01 -83.50 22.93
N ALA A 151 -35.86 -84.30 22.29
CA ALA A 151 -35.53 -85.67 21.93
C ALA A 151 -34.32 -85.76 20.98
N PHE A 152 -34.16 -84.80 20.06
CA PHE A 152 -33.00 -84.72 19.16
C PHE A 152 -31.71 -84.35 19.91
N LEU A 153 -31.75 -83.36 20.79
CA LEU A 153 -30.58 -82.86 21.54
C LEU A 153 -29.96 -83.88 22.50
N LEU A 154 -30.69 -84.92 22.87
CA LEU A 154 -30.22 -85.99 23.77
C LEU A 154 -29.43 -87.09 23.06
N GLN A 155 -29.39 -87.07 21.72
CA GLN A 155 -28.57 -87.97 20.94
C GLN A 155 -27.10 -87.56 21.00
N ASP A 156 -26.17 -88.53 21.09
CA ASP A 156 -24.74 -88.27 21.31
C ASP A 156 -24.06 -87.46 20.17
N HIS A 157 -24.69 -87.34 18.99
CA HIS A 157 -24.16 -86.61 17.83
C HIS A 157 -24.95 -85.36 17.44
N ALA A 158 -25.86 -84.89 18.30
CA ALA A 158 -26.75 -83.77 17.97
C ALA A 158 -26.02 -82.46 17.65
N LEU A 159 -24.83 -82.24 18.23
CA LEU A 159 -24.04 -81.01 18.09
C LEU A 159 -22.72 -81.18 17.30
N ALA A 160 -22.47 -82.37 16.74
CA ALA A 160 -21.26 -82.66 15.96
C ALA A 160 -20.97 -81.69 14.79
N PRO A 161 -21.97 -81.12 14.08
CA PRO A 161 -21.74 -80.12 13.04
C PRO A 161 -21.02 -78.85 13.56
N TYR A 162 -21.34 -78.41 14.78
CA TYR A 162 -20.72 -77.23 15.39
C TYR A 162 -19.29 -77.52 15.86
N GLU A 163 -19.04 -78.67 16.47
CA GLU A 163 -17.69 -79.09 16.87
C GLU A 163 -16.74 -79.17 15.67
N THR A 164 -17.23 -79.67 14.53
CA THR A 164 -16.43 -79.79 13.30
C THR A 164 -16.12 -78.40 12.72
N ARG A 165 -17.12 -77.51 12.63
CA ARG A 165 -16.94 -76.13 12.14
C ARG A 165 -15.93 -75.34 12.98
N VAL A 166 -16.01 -75.42 14.31
CA VAL A 166 -15.08 -74.73 15.22
C VAL A 166 -13.65 -75.22 15.03
N LYS A 167 -13.42 -76.54 14.92
CA LYS A 167 -12.09 -77.12 14.69
C LYS A 167 -11.49 -76.73 13.34
N THR A 168 -12.30 -76.69 12.28
CA THR A 168 -11.84 -76.24 10.95
C THR A 168 -11.40 -74.78 10.97
N LEU A 169 -12.18 -73.91 11.61
CA LEU A 169 -11.82 -72.49 11.76
C LEU A 169 -10.52 -72.32 12.55
N ASP A 170 -10.35 -73.05 13.66
CA ASP A 170 -9.15 -72.98 14.49
C ASP A 170 -7.86 -73.39 13.74
N THR A 171 -7.96 -74.44 12.91
CA THR A 171 -6.82 -74.96 12.12
C THR A 171 -6.40 -74.00 11.00
N ASN A 172 -7.33 -73.21 10.46
CA ASN A 172 -7.07 -72.32 9.34
C ASN A 172 -6.42 -70.98 9.75
N ILE A 173 -6.68 -70.50 10.97
CA ILE A 173 -6.22 -69.18 11.46
C ILE A 173 -4.71 -68.94 11.32
N PRO A 174 -3.80 -69.89 11.66
CA PRO A 174 -2.36 -69.66 11.54
C PRO A 174 -1.87 -69.43 10.10
N ASN A 175 -2.61 -69.93 9.10
CA ASN A 175 -2.23 -69.87 7.68
C ASN A 175 -2.70 -68.57 6.98
N ILE A 176 -3.43 -67.71 7.69
CA ILE A 176 -3.92 -66.43 7.17
C ILE A 176 -2.74 -65.47 6.98
N ALA A 177 -2.58 -64.96 5.76
CA ALA A 177 -1.46 -64.10 5.37
C ALA A 177 -1.86 -62.65 5.05
N LYS A 178 -3.15 -62.38 4.79
CA LYS A 178 -3.67 -61.05 4.45
C LYS A 178 -4.84 -60.65 5.34
N VAL A 179 -5.04 -59.34 5.55
CA VAL A 179 -6.15 -58.81 6.36
C VAL A 179 -7.51 -59.19 5.76
N VAL A 180 -7.64 -59.19 4.42
CA VAL A 180 -8.88 -59.56 3.72
C VAL A 180 -9.28 -61.02 3.98
N GLU A 181 -8.30 -61.92 4.09
CA GLU A 181 -8.53 -63.32 4.44
C GLU A 181 -8.99 -63.45 5.90
N ALA A 182 -8.41 -62.65 6.81
CA ALA A 182 -8.83 -62.58 8.21
C ALA A 182 -10.27 -62.08 8.38
N ASP A 183 -10.68 -61.04 7.63
CA ASP A 183 -12.03 -60.49 7.68
C ASP A 183 -13.08 -61.49 7.14
N ALA A 184 -12.73 -62.29 6.14
CA ALA A 184 -13.60 -63.36 5.64
C ALA A 184 -13.81 -64.44 6.71
N THR A 185 -12.75 -64.87 7.40
CA THR A 185 -12.85 -65.82 8.53
C THR A 185 -13.60 -65.22 9.73
N GLU A 186 -13.50 -63.90 9.96
CA GLU A 186 -14.23 -63.22 11.04
C GLU A 186 -15.75 -63.24 10.82
N LYS A 187 -16.19 -63.08 9.56
CA LYS A 187 -17.61 -63.23 9.19
C LYS A 187 -18.12 -64.65 9.46
N GLU A 188 -17.35 -65.68 9.12
CA GLU A 188 -17.71 -67.08 9.40
C GLU A 188 -17.79 -67.35 10.91
N ILE A 189 -16.83 -66.85 11.69
CA ILE A 189 -16.86 -66.93 13.15
C ILE A 189 -18.13 -66.24 13.69
N THR A 190 -18.47 -65.04 13.22
CA THR A 190 -19.65 -64.31 13.70
C THR A 190 -20.95 -65.04 13.38
N ALA A 191 -21.06 -65.65 12.20
CA ALA A 191 -22.20 -66.49 11.84
C ALA A 191 -22.35 -67.68 12.81
N VAL A 192 -21.27 -68.41 13.08
CA VAL A 192 -21.28 -69.53 14.05
C VAL A 192 -21.61 -69.06 15.47
N SER A 193 -21.14 -67.88 15.89
CA SER A 193 -21.48 -67.28 17.19
C SER A 193 -22.99 -67.04 17.32
N ALA A 194 -23.61 -66.46 16.29
CA ALA A 194 -25.03 -66.14 16.30
C ALA A 194 -25.90 -67.41 16.29
N GLU A 195 -25.50 -68.42 15.52
CA GLU A 195 -26.15 -69.74 15.51
C GLU A 195 -26.09 -70.41 16.90
N LEU A 196 -24.93 -70.38 17.58
CA LEU A 196 -24.75 -70.94 18.93
C LEU A 196 -25.53 -70.15 20.00
N GLU A 197 -25.59 -68.82 19.90
CA GLU A 197 -26.36 -67.99 20.83
C GLU A 197 -27.88 -68.25 20.70
N MET A 198 -28.37 -68.38 19.47
CA MET A 198 -29.77 -68.75 19.21
C MET A 198 -30.10 -70.15 19.74
N LEU A 199 -29.18 -71.11 19.60
CA LEU A 199 -29.31 -72.45 20.18
C LEU A 199 -29.44 -72.37 21.72
N ILE A 200 -28.60 -71.56 22.39
CA ILE A 200 -28.66 -71.37 23.84
C ILE A 200 -30.00 -70.76 24.26
N ASP A 201 -30.46 -69.69 23.61
CA ASP A 201 -31.73 -69.03 23.95
C ASP A 201 -32.91 -69.99 23.76
N VAL A 202 -32.97 -70.72 22.65
CA VAL A 202 -34.03 -71.70 22.41
C VAL A 202 -34.01 -72.80 23.46
N VAL A 203 -32.84 -73.39 23.75
CA VAL A 203 -32.72 -74.46 24.76
C VAL A 203 -33.09 -73.98 26.15
N SER A 204 -32.70 -72.77 26.55
CA SER A 204 -33.02 -72.22 27.88
C SER A 204 -34.51 -71.99 28.12
N ASN A 205 -35.29 -71.82 27.04
CA ASN A 205 -36.72 -71.54 27.09
C ASN A 205 -37.59 -72.80 26.88
N LEU A 206 -36.99 -73.96 26.60
CA LEU A 206 -37.72 -75.23 26.48
C LEU A 206 -38.13 -75.73 27.87
N LYS A 207 -39.41 -76.08 28.02
CA LYS A 207 -39.92 -76.75 29.24
C LYS A 207 -39.57 -78.24 29.17
N ILE A 208 -38.47 -78.62 29.84
CA ILE A 208 -38.01 -80.01 29.95
C ILE A 208 -38.45 -80.54 31.32
N GLU A 209 -39.14 -81.68 31.36
CA GLU A 209 -39.64 -82.27 32.61
C GLU A 209 -38.52 -82.86 33.49
N ASP A 210 -37.43 -83.33 32.89
CA ASP A 210 -36.27 -83.92 33.58
C ASP A 210 -35.09 -82.95 33.67
N ALA A 211 -34.79 -82.49 34.89
CA ALA A 211 -33.69 -81.57 35.16
C ALA A 211 -32.29 -82.12 34.82
N THR A 212 -32.11 -83.46 34.80
CA THR A 212 -30.82 -84.07 34.44
C THR A 212 -30.53 -83.96 32.94
N GLN A 213 -31.58 -83.99 32.12
CA GLN A 213 -31.48 -83.83 30.67
C GLN A 213 -31.16 -82.40 30.27
N THR A 214 -31.75 -81.42 30.95
CA THR A 214 -31.43 -80.00 30.78
C THR A 214 -29.95 -79.71 31.05
N THR A 215 -29.40 -80.24 32.14
CA THR A 215 -27.99 -80.05 32.51
C THR A 215 -27.04 -80.63 31.46
N ARG A 216 -27.31 -81.85 30.96
CA ARG A 216 -26.48 -82.50 29.93
C ARG A 216 -26.43 -81.71 28.62
N ILE A 217 -27.55 -81.12 28.20
CA ILE A 217 -27.61 -80.30 26.98
C ILE A 217 -26.82 -79.00 27.18
N ILE A 218 -26.96 -78.32 28.32
CA ILE A 218 -26.25 -77.06 28.60
C ILE A 218 -24.74 -77.26 28.71
N GLU A 219 -24.27 -78.34 29.35
CA GLU A 219 -22.85 -78.66 29.45
C GLU A 219 -22.21 -78.90 28.07
N ASN A 220 -22.89 -79.66 27.20
CA ASN A 220 -22.41 -79.92 25.83
C ASN A 220 -22.29 -78.63 24.99
N ILE A 221 -23.27 -77.72 25.10
CA ILE A 221 -23.24 -76.43 24.40
C ILE A 221 -22.13 -75.53 24.98
N SER A 222 -21.98 -75.50 26.30
CA SER A 222 -20.97 -74.68 26.98
C SER A 222 -19.54 -75.09 26.61
N ALA A 223 -19.28 -76.39 26.42
CA ALA A 223 -17.98 -76.90 25.97
C ALA A 223 -17.60 -76.40 24.56
N ILE A 224 -18.56 -76.42 23.62
CA ILE A 224 -18.36 -75.91 22.25
C ILE A 224 -18.12 -74.40 22.26
N TYR A 225 -18.86 -73.66 23.08
CA TYR A 225 -18.74 -72.21 23.19
C TYR A 225 -17.38 -71.76 23.74
N SER A 226 -16.80 -72.54 24.65
CA SER A 226 -15.44 -72.30 25.16
C SER A 226 -14.37 -72.45 24.06
N GLY A 227 -14.44 -73.51 23.25
CA GLY A 227 -13.55 -73.71 22.11
C GLY A 227 -13.67 -72.60 21.06
N PHE A 228 -14.90 -72.19 20.76
CA PHE A 228 -15.18 -71.10 19.82
C PHE A 228 -14.58 -69.75 20.27
N ASN A 229 -14.64 -69.43 21.56
CA ASN A 229 -14.05 -68.20 22.09
C ASN A 229 -12.51 -68.16 21.95
N GLN A 230 -11.85 -69.32 22.06
CA GLN A 230 -10.40 -69.42 21.85
C GLN A 230 -10.04 -69.15 20.39
N THR A 231 -10.78 -69.74 19.44
CA THR A 231 -10.64 -69.50 18.00
C THR A 231 -10.86 -68.03 17.64
N LYS A 232 -11.90 -67.38 18.21
CA LYS A 232 -12.14 -65.94 18.04
C LYS A 232 -10.98 -65.07 18.53
N ALA A 233 -10.40 -65.40 19.69
CA ALA A 233 -9.24 -64.69 20.23
C ALA A 233 -7.95 -64.91 19.41
N ALA A 234 -7.77 -66.09 18.81
CA ALA A 234 -6.65 -66.39 17.93
C ALA A 234 -6.72 -65.57 16.63
N LEU A 235 -7.89 -65.50 15.97
CA LEU A 235 -8.09 -64.69 14.77
C LEU A 235 -7.85 -63.19 15.05
N LYS A 236 -8.37 -62.67 16.16
CA LYS A 236 -8.21 -61.26 16.55
C LYS A 236 -6.73 -60.87 16.71
N ARG A 237 -5.90 -61.75 17.28
CA ARG A 237 -4.45 -61.52 17.40
C ARG A 237 -3.77 -61.52 16.03
N ARG A 238 -4.06 -62.52 15.19
CA ARG A 238 -3.47 -62.64 13.85
C ARG A 238 -3.82 -61.46 12.94
N ARG A 239 -5.07 -60.99 12.99
CA ARG A 239 -5.54 -59.81 12.25
C ARG A 239 -4.80 -58.53 12.67
N LYS A 240 -4.58 -58.33 13.97
CA LYS A 240 -3.85 -57.16 14.50
C LYS A 240 -2.38 -57.13 14.05
N GLU A 241 -1.71 -58.28 13.96
CA GLU A 241 -0.34 -58.37 13.45
C GLU A 241 -0.24 -57.97 11.96
N LEU A 242 -1.17 -58.45 11.13
CA LEU A 242 -1.19 -58.16 9.69
C LEU A 242 -1.51 -56.69 9.38
N LEU A 243 -2.47 -56.10 10.10
CA LEU A 243 -2.85 -54.68 9.99
C LEU A 243 -1.68 -53.72 10.27
N SER A 244 -0.78 -54.09 11.18
CA SER A 244 0.36 -53.23 11.56
C SER A 244 1.40 -53.08 10.45
N VAL A 245 1.62 -54.14 9.65
CA VAL A 245 2.61 -54.13 8.56
C VAL A 245 2.03 -53.53 7.28
N GLU A 246 0.80 -53.90 6.92
CA GLU A 246 0.14 -53.38 5.70
C GLU A 246 -0.28 -51.91 5.86
N GLY A 247 -0.81 -51.53 7.02
CA GLY A 247 -1.32 -50.17 7.27
C GLY A 247 -0.25 -49.08 7.22
N LYS A 248 1.01 -49.38 7.62
CA LYS A 248 2.10 -48.40 7.59
C LYS A 248 2.54 -48.02 6.17
N ALA A 249 2.47 -48.94 5.21
CA ALA A 249 2.81 -48.65 3.83
C ALA A 249 1.72 -47.82 3.13
N GLU A 250 0.45 -48.14 3.38
CA GLU A 250 -0.69 -47.42 2.80
C GLU A 250 -0.79 -45.98 3.34
N PHE A 251 -0.64 -45.79 4.66
CA PHE A 251 -0.68 -44.47 5.30
C PHE A 251 0.36 -43.51 4.72
N ASN A 252 1.62 -43.96 4.57
CA ASN A 252 2.70 -43.15 4.02
C ASN A 252 2.44 -42.73 2.56
N SER A 253 1.82 -43.60 1.76
CA SER A 253 1.45 -43.28 0.37
C SER A 253 0.37 -42.20 0.30
N GLN A 254 -0.66 -42.32 1.14
CA GLN A 254 -1.75 -41.34 1.21
C GLN A 254 -1.31 -39.98 1.75
N MET A 255 -0.46 -39.95 2.79
CA MET A 255 0.15 -38.70 3.29
C MET A 255 0.99 -37.97 2.24
N LYS A 256 1.67 -38.71 1.36
CA LYS A 256 2.41 -38.13 0.25
C LYS A 256 1.49 -37.48 -0.79
N LEU A 257 0.34 -38.08 -1.09
CA LEU A 257 -0.66 -37.51 -1.99
C LEU A 257 -1.29 -36.22 -1.41
N VAL A 258 -1.64 -36.22 -0.12
CA VAL A 258 -2.15 -35.02 0.55
C VAL A 258 -1.12 -33.89 0.50
N SER A 259 0.15 -34.19 0.78
CA SER A 259 1.24 -33.20 0.72
C SER A 259 1.44 -32.60 -0.67
N GLN A 260 1.28 -33.39 -1.74
CA GLN A 260 1.31 -32.88 -3.12
C GLN A 260 0.07 -32.03 -3.45
N GLY A 261 -1.10 -32.42 -2.93
CA GLY A 261 -2.35 -31.67 -3.09
C GLY A 261 -2.28 -30.26 -2.48
N VAL A 262 -1.63 -30.12 -1.32
CA VAL A 262 -1.42 -28.83 -0.63
C VAL A 262 -0.72 -27.82 -1.54
N ILE A 263 0.39 -28.21 -2.17
CA ILE A 263 1.18 -27.33 -3.05
C ILE A 263 0.31 -26.88 -4.25
N ASN A 264 -0.34 -27.83 -4.92
CA ASN A 264 -1.18 -27.53 -6.08
C ASN A 264 -2.34 -26.59 -5.74
N TYR A 265 -3.00 -26.81 -4.61
CA TYR A 265 -4.11 -25.95 -4.19
C TYR A 265 -3.66 -24.56 -3.75
N LEU A 266 -2.50 -24.44 -3.08
CA LEU A 266 -1.91 -23.12 -2.74
C LEU A 266 -1.55 -22.30 -3.98
N ASP A 267 -1.11 -22.94 -5.06
CA ASP A 267 -0.83 -22.28 -6.35
C ASP A 267 -2.11 -21.81 -7.06
N LEU A 268 -3.22 -22.54 -6.92
CA LEU A 268 -4.53 -22.18 -7.47
C LEU A 268 -5.28 -21.11 -6.65
N CYS A 269 -4.79 -20.77 -5.46
CA CYS A 269 -5.36 -19.73 -4.62
C CYS A 269 -4.97 -18.33 -5.10
N ASP A 270 -5.87 -17.69 -5.85
CA ASP A 270 -5.80 -16.30 -6.29
C ASP A 270 -6.71 -15.36 -5.48
N THR A 271 -7.59 -15.90 -4.64
CA THR A 271 -8.56 -15.14 -3.84
C THR A 271 -8.74 -15.76 -2.44
N PRO A 272 -9.02 -14.94 -1.39
CA PRO A 272 -9.26 -15.45 -0.03
C PRO A 272 -10.34 -16.54 0.08
N PRO A 273 -11.48 -16.49 -0.63
CA PRO A 273 -12.49 -17.56 -0.57
C PRO A 273 -11.99 -18.89 -1.14
N LYS A 274 -11.14 -18.88 -2.19
CA LYS A 274 -10.55 -20.11 -2.71
C LYS A 274 -9.58 -20.77 -1.72
N CYS A 275 -8.89 -19.98 -0.89
CA CYS A 275 -8.08 -20.53 0.20
C CYS A 275 -8.93 -21.34 1.17
N GLU A 276 -10.10 -20.82 1.57
CA GLU A 276 -11.01 -21.51 2.49
C GLU A 276 -11.64 -22.76 1.85
N GLU A 277 -12.03 -22.68 0.58
CA GLU A 277 -12.59 -23.82 -0.17
C GLU A 277 -11.61 -25.00 -0.25
N TYR A 278 -10.36 -24.74 -0.66
CA TYR A 278 -9.36 -25.79 -0.79
C TYR A 278 -8.84 -26.29 0.57
N LEU A 279 -8.76 -25.41 1.57
CA LEU A 279 -8.48 -25.81 2.95
C LEU A 279 -9.52 -26.81 3.44
N ALA A 280 -10.82 -26.49 3.31
CA ALA A 280 -11.90 -27.39 3.71
C ALA A 280 -11.81 -28.74 3.00
N LYS A 281 -11.51 -28.74 1.69
CA LYS A 281 -11.34 -29.97 0.91
C LYS A 281 -10.19 -30.85 1.40
N LEU A 282 -9.05 -30.25 1.79
CA LEU A 282 -7.92 -30.99 2.36
C LEU A 282 -8.20 -31.48 3.79
N MET A 283 -8.94 -30.72 4.59
CA MET A 283 -9.34 -31.12 5.94
C MET A 283 -10.22 -32.38 5.89
N VAL A 284 -11.18 -32.45 4.98
CA VAL A 284 -12.01 -33.65 4.76
C VAL A 284 -11.14 -34.86 4.38
N GLN A 285 -10.14 -34.68 3.51
CA GLN A 285 -9.23 -35.77 3.13
C GLN A 285 -8.37 -36.27 4.30
N LEU A 286 -7.94 -35.37 5.19
CA LEU A 286 -7.22 -35.76 6.41
C LEU A 286 -8.13 -36.48 7.40
N GLU A 287 -9.38 -36.04 7.55
CA GLU A 287 -10.37 -36.66 8.43
C GLU A 287 -10.78 -38.06 7.93
N GLU A 288 -10.92 -38.24 6.63
CA GLU A 288 -11.11 -39.57 6.01
C GLU A 288 -9.94 -40.51 6.27
N LEU A 289 -8.71 -40.00 6.29
CA LEU A 289 -7.51 -40.79 6.60
C LEU A 289 -7.43 -41.16 8.09
N GLU A 290 -7.81 -40.24 8.98
CA GLU A 290 -7.91 -40.49 10.42
C GLU A 290 -8.91 -41.61 10.73
N GLY A 291 -10.09 -41.57 10.09
CA GLY A 291 -11.12 -42.60 10.25
C GLY A 291 -10.76 -43.98 9.71
N ARG A 292 -9.80 -44.07 8.77
CA ARG A 292 -9.34 -45.35 8.20
C ARG A 292 -8.30 -46.08 9.07
N PHE A 293 -7.55 -45.36 9.92
CA PHE A 293 -6.49 -45.94 10.75
C PHE A 293 -6.64 -45.62 12.26
N PRO A 294 -7.79 -45.91 12.89
CA PRO A 294 -8.08 -45.50 14.27
C PRO A 294 -7.24 -46.22 15.34
N ASP A 295 -6.68 -47.39 15.03
CA ASP A 295 -5.97 -48.26 15.98
C ASP A 295 -4.46 -47.94 16.11
N PHE A 296 -3.95 -46.89 15.42
CA PHE A 296 -2.52 -46.55 15.36
C PHE A 296 -2.23 -45.14 15.86
N GLU A 297 -1.91 -44.99 17.15
CA GLU A 297 -1.58 -43.70 17.77
C GLU A 297 -0.44 -42.94 17.06
N GLU A 298 0.58 -43.65 16.52
CA GLU A 298 1.70 -43.05 15.77
C GLU A 298 1.24 -42.27 14.52
N PHE A 299 0.10 -42.64 13.92
CA PHE A 299 -0.45 -41.96 12.74
C PHE A 299 -1.30 -40.74 13.12
N LEU A 300 -1.95 -40.76 14.30
CA LEU A 300 -2.76 -39.65 14.78
C LEU A 300 -1.90 -38.41 15.04
N ASP A 301 -0.72 -38.58 15.64
CA ASP A 301 0.22 -37.48 15.87
C ASP A 301 0.71 -36.86 14.55
N GLN A 302 1.01 -37.69 13.54
CA GLN A 302 1.45 -37.21 12.22
C GLN A 302 0.32 -36.49 11.46
N LEU A 303 -0.92 -36.98 11.56
CA LEU A 303 -2.09 -36.31 10.97
C LEU A 303 -2.38 -34.98 11.64
N ALA A 304 -2.26 -34.89 12.97
CA ALA A 304 -2.44 -33.66 13.73
C ALA A 304 -1.40 -32.60 13.32
N GLN A 305 -0.13 -32.98 13.27
CA GLN A 305 0.94 -32.10 12.79
C GLN A 305 0.69 -31.63 11.36
N LYS A 306 0.27 -32.54 10.46
CA LYS A 306 -0.03 -32.19 9.07
C LYS A 306 -1.22 -31.24 8.96
N ARG A 307 -2.25 -31.41 9.80
CA ARG A 307 -3.42 -30.53 9.85
C ARG A 307 -3.04 -29.10 10.19
N GLU A 308 -2.18 -28.93 11.20
CA GLU A 308 -1.64 -27.63 11.61
C GLU A 308 -0.83 -26.98 10.48
N GLU A 309 0.11 -27.72 9.88
CA GLU A 309 0.91 -27.23 8.74
C GLU A 309 0.06 -26.73 7.57
N ILE A 310 -1.01 -27.47 7.20
CA ILE A 310 -1.91 -27.08 6.12
C ILE A 310 -2.68 -25.82 6.50
N TYR A 311 -3.23 -25.77 7.72
CA TYR A 311 -3.98 -24.61 8.18
C TYR A 311 -3.12 -23.33 8.15
N GLU A 312 -1.91 -23.39 8.70
CA GLU A 312 -0.97 -22.26 8.72
C GLU A 312 -0.60 -21.78 7.30
N ALA A 313 -0.35 -22.70 6.37
CA ALA A 313 0.01 -22.36 5.00
C ALA A 313 -1.12 -21.64 4.25
N PHE A 314 -2.37 -22.12 4.38
CA PHE A 314 -3.54 -21.50 3.76
C PHE A 314 -3.91 -20.16 4.41
N GLU A 315 -3.81 -20.04 5.73
CA GLU A 315 -4.03 -18.76 6.42
C GLU A 315 -2.97 -17.72 6.04
N THR A 316 -1.69 -18.11 5.95
CA THR A 316 -0.61 -17.22 5.48
C THR A 316 -0.87 -16.72 4.05
N LYS A 317 -1.28 -17.62 3.14
CA LYS A 317 -1.62 -17.25 1.75
C LYS A 317 -2.83 -16.30 1.71
N LYS A 318 -3.87 -16.57 2.50
CA LYS A 318 -5.08 -15.73 2.61
C LYS A 318 -4.77 -14.33 3.13
N ILE A 319 -3.92 -14.21 4.15
CA ILE A 319 -3.44 -12.92 4.67
C ILE A 319 -2.70 -12.17 3.57
N SER A 320 -1.74 -12.81 2.89
CA SER A 320 -0.96 -12.19 1.80
C SER A 320 -1.83 -11.67 0.64
N LEU A 321 -2.83 -12.45 0.21
CA LEU A 321 -3.78 -12.04 -0.83
C LEU A 321 -4.64 -10.85 -0.37
N THR A 322 -5.06 -10.84 0.89
CA THR A 322 -5.84 -9.74 1.48
C THR A 322 -5.03 -8.45 1.57
N GLU A 323 -3.77 -8.53 2.00
CA GLU A 323 -2.85 -7.38 2.03
C GLU A 323 -2.58 -6.82 0.64
N THR A 324 -2.34 -7.70 -0.35
CA THR A 324 -2.11 -7.30 -1.74
C THR A 324 -3.32 -6.55 -2.30
N ARG A 325 -4.53 -7.06 -2.03
CA ARG A 325 -5.80 -6.42 -2.40
C ARG A 325 -5.97 -5.05 -1.73
N ASN A 326 -5.75 -4.96 -0.42
CA ASN A 326 -5.86 -3.71 0.34
C ASN A 326 -4.85 -2.66 -0.12
N LYS A 327 -3.60 -3.08 -0.40
CA LYS A 327 -2.54 -2.20 -0.91
C LYS A 327 -2.91 -1.63 -2.28
N ARG A 328 -3.44 -2.45 -3.19
CA ARG A 328 -3.93 -2.01 -4.50
C ARG A 328 -5.11 -1.04 -4.37
N ALA A 329 -6.11 -1.37 -3.55
CA ALA A 329 -7.26 -0.50 -3.29
C ALA A 329 -6.84 0.86 -2.72
N THR A 330 -5.88 0.88 -1.80
CA THR A 330 -5.32 2.12 -1.22
C THR A 330 -4.53 2.94 -2.25
N GLY A 331 -3.76 2.29 -3.13
CA GLY A 331 -3.07 2.97 -4.24
C GLY A 331 -4.05 3.61 -5.23
N LEU A 332 -5.15 2.92 -5.54
CA LEU A 332 -6.24 3.42 -6.38
C LEU A 332 -6.93 4.64 -5.75
N GLU A 333 -7.25 4.59 -4.45
CA GLU A 333 -7.82 5.71 -3.69
C GLU A 333 -6.93 6.95 -3.71
N GLN A 334 -5.64 6.81 -3.41
CA GLN A 334 -4.68 7.92 -3.46
C GLN A 334 -4.53 8.51 -4.87
N SER A 335 -4.65 7.67 -5.90
CA SER A 335 -4.68 8.11 -7.30
C SER A 335 -5.92 8.95 -7.59
N ALA A 336 -7.11 8.44 -7.23
CA ALA A 336 -8.37 9.14 -7.39
C ALA A 336 -8.36 10.50 -6.66
N ASP A 337 -7.82 10.57 -5.44
CA ASP A 337 -7.73 11.80 -4.67
C ASP A 337 -6.88 12.89 -5.34
N ARG A 338 -5.77 12.50 -5.97
CA ARG A 338 -4.95 13.43 -6.75
C ARG A 338 -5.69 13.92 -8.00
N ILE A 339 -6.38 13.03 -8.69
CA ILE A 339 -7.15 13.38 -9.89
C ILE A 339 -8.33 14.28 -9.52
N LEU A 340 -9.05 14.01 -8.44
CA LEU A 340 -10.15 14.83 -7.93
C LEU A 340 -9.69 16.26 -7.58
N LYS A 341 -8.53 16.42 -6.94
CA LYS A 341 -7.94 17.75 -6.67
C LYS A 341 -7.63 18.51 -7.96
N ALA A 342 -7.10 17.83 -8.97
CA ALA A 342 -6.81 18.44 -10.26
C ALA A 342 -8.09 18.81 -11.04
N ILE A 343 -9.12 17.95 -11.01
CA ILE A 343 -10.46 18.26 -11.53
C ILE A 343 -11.00 19.52 -10.86
N GLN A 344 -10.95 19.59 -9.52
CA GLN A 344 -11.44 20.76 -8.77
C GLN A 344 -10.71 22.06 -9.18
N SER A 345 -9.38 22.02 -9.35
CA SER A 345 -8.60 23.17 -9.82
C SER A 345 -8.99 23.61 -11.23
N ARG A 346 -9.27 22.67 -12.13
CA ARG A 346 -9.69 22.96 -13.51
C ARG A 346 -11.11 23.54 -13.57
N LEU A 347 -12.04 22.99 -12.78
CA LEU A 347 -13.42 23.49 -12.68
C LEU A 347 -13.48 24.95 -12.19
N ALA A 348 -12.60 25.35 -11.26
CA ALA A 348 -12.54 26.73 -10.77
C ALA A 348 -12.29 27.78 -11.88
N LYS A 349 -11.69 27.38 -13.00
CA LYS A 349 -11.40 28.25 -14.16
C LYS A 349 -12.54 28.33 -15.18
N LEU A 350 -13.50 27.41 -15.13
CA LEU A 350 -14.62 27.38 -16.09
C LEU A 350 -15.61 28.50 -15.79
N THR A 351 -16.27 29.03 -16.83
CA THR A 351 -17.07 30.26 -16.74
C THR A 351 -18.58 30.04 -16.92
N SER A 352 -18.99 28.85 -17.34
CA SER A 352 -20.39 28.50 -17.56
C SER A 352 -20.76 27.11 -17.03
N VAL A 353 -22.03 26.90 -16.67
CA VAL A 353 -22.55 25.59 -16.24
C VAL A 353 -22.46 24.57 -17.39
N THR A 354 -22.60 25.04 -18.63
CA THR A 354 -22.42 24.25 -19.86
C THR A 354 -21.00 23.70 -20.00
N GLU A 355 -19.98 24.52 -19.74
CA GLU A 355 -18.57 24.07 -19.74
C GLU A 355 -18.31 23.03 -18.64
N ILE A 356 -18.84 23.24 -17.43
CA ILE A 356 -18.71 22.28 -16.32
C ILE A 356 -19.34 20.94 -16.69
N ASN A 357 -20.55 20.96 -17.25
CA ASN A 357 -21.23 19.73 -17.68
C ASN A 357 -20.49 19.05 -18.84
N GLY A 358 -19.98 19.80 -19.81
CA GLY A 358 -19.15 19.27 -20.90
C GLY A 358 -17.87 18.60 -20.39
N TYR A 359 -17.19 19.22 -19.43
CA TYR A 359 -16.01 18.66 -18.77
C TYR A 359 -16.31 17.30 -18.10
N PHE A 360 -17.41 17.19 -17.35
CA PHE A 360 -17.81 15.93 -16.71
C PHE A 360 -18.31 14.86 -17.68
N ALA A 361 -18.72 15.24 -18.89
CA ALA A 361 -19.19 14.32 -19.90
C ALA A 361 -18.03 13.64 -20.63
N SER A 362 -16.97 14.37 -20.96
CA SER A 362 -15.96 13.92 -21.94
C SER A 362 -14.50 14.11 -21.55
N ASP A 363 -14.16 14.62 -20.36
CA ASP A 363 -12.76 14.77 -19.96
C ASP A 363 -12.15 13.46 -19.43
N LEU A 364 -10.94 13.15 -19.89
CA LEU A 364 -10.18 11.95 -19.53
C LEU A 364 -9.96 11.81 -18.02
N MET A 365 -9.81 12.91 -17.28
CA MET A 365 -9.61 12.85 -15.83
C MET A 365 -10.85 12.33 -15.12
N VAL A 366 -12.04 12.72 -15.57
CA VAL A 366 -13.32 12.29 -15.00
C VAL A 366 -13.58 10.82 -15.32
N GLU A 367 -13.30 10.42 -16.56
CA GLU A 367 -13.36 9.00 -16.97
C GLU A 367 -12.42 8.13 -16.16
N LYS A 368 -11.18 8.59 -15.93
CA LYS A 368 -10.20 7.86 -15.11
C LYS A 368 -10.65 7.67 -13.66
N VAL A 369 -11.35 8.65 -13.07
CA VAL A 369 -11.95 8.48 -11.73
C VAL A 369 -13.05 7.41 -11.75
N ARG A 370 -13.91 7.39 -12.78
CA ARG A 370 -14.94 6.34 -12.94
C ARG A 370 -14.32 4.95 -13.07
N ASN A 371 -13.28 4.81 -13.90
CA ASN A 371 -12.56 3.55 -14.06
C ASN A 371 -11.92 3.08 -12.74
N ILE A 372 -11.38 3.98 -11.93
CA ILE A 372 -10.87 3.64 -10.59
C ILE A 372 -11.99 3.14 -9.68
N THR A 373 -13.18 3.75 -9.73
CA THR A 373 -14.36 3.28 -9.00
C THR A 373 -14.73 1.85 -9.44
N ASP A 374 -14.77 1.58 -10.74
CA ASP A 374 -15.07 0.24 -11.27
C ASP A 374 -14.00 -0.80 -10.87
N GLU A 375 -12.72 -0.42 -10.89
CA GLU A 375 -11.63 -1.28 -10.39
C GLU A 375 -11.79 -1.60 -8.89
N LEU A 376 -12.15 -0.63 -8.06
CA LEU A 376 -12.38 -0.85 -6.63
C LEU A 376 -13.59 -1.77 -6.37
N LEU A 377 -14.67 -1.62 -7.13
CA LEU A 377 -15.82 -2.52 -7.07
C LEU A 377 -15.43 -3.94 -7.48
N SER A 378 -14.60 -4.10 -8.51
CA SER A 378 -14.08 -5.42 -8.93
C SER A 378 -13.20 -6.08 -7.86
N LEU A 379 -12.51 -5.29 -7.03
CA LEU A 379 -11.73 -5.77 -5.89
C LEU A 379 -12.58 -6.06 -4.65
N GLY A 380 -13.87 -5.73 -4.66
CA GLY A 380 -14.79 -5.92 -3.54
C GLY A 380 -14.70 -4.84 -2.44
N ASP A 381 -14.05 -3.70 -2.71
CA ASP A 381 -13.97 -2.56 -1.78
C ASP A 381 -15.03 -1.50 -2.14
N THR A 382 -16.28 -1.79 -1.78
CA THR A 382 -17.44 -0.94 -2.10
C THR A 382 -17.41 0.39 -1.35
N VAL A 383 -16.88 0.42 -0.13
CA VAL A 383 -16.83 1.63 0.71
C VAL A 383 -15.95 2.70 0.06
N LYS A 384 -14.76 2.32 -0.42
CA LYS A 384 -13.87 3.27 -1.12
C LYS A 384 -14.44 3.72 -2.47
N ALA A 385 -15.04 2.79 -3.21
CA ALA A 385 -15.71 3.10 -4.48
C ALA A 385 -16.81 4.16 -4.29
N ASP A 386 -17.73 3.94 -3.35
CA ASP A 386 -18.82 4.87 -3.02
C ASP A 386 -18.31 6.23 -2.54
N THR A 387 -17.23 6.23 -1.75
CA THR A 387 -16.59 7.46 -1.26
C THR A 387 -16.07 8.30 -2.43
N ILE A 388 -15.35 7.69 -3.37
CA ILE A 388 -14.80 8.39 -4.54
C ILE A 388 -15.93 8.89 -5.45
N GLN A 389 -16.94 8.07 -5.70
CA GLN A 389 -18.09 8.44 -6.52
C GLN A 389 -18.86 9.61 -5.91
N SER A 390 -19.08 9.57 -4.59
CA SER A 390 -19.71 10.66 -3.84
C SER A 390 -18.90 11.95 -3.93
N ARG A 391 -17.57 11.87 -3.75
CA ARG A 391 -16.69 13.05 -3.90
C ARG A 391 -16.72 13.62 -5.31
N LEU A 392 -16.71 12.79 -6.35
CA LEU A 392 -16.82 13.24 -7.73
C LEU A 392 -18.12 14.02 -7.98
N LYS A 393 -19.24 13.53 -7.42
CA LYS A 393 -20.55 14.22 -7.47
C LYS A 393 -20.52 15.54 -6.71
N THR A 394 -19.98 15.54 -5.49
CA THR A 394 -19.83 16.74 -4.66
C THR A 394 -19.00 17.81 -5.37
N VAL A 395 -17.87 17.44 -6.01
CA VAL A 395 -17.02 18.37 -6.77
C VAL A 395 -17.78 19.02 -7.92
N ARG A 396 -18.65 18.28 -8.61
CA ARG A 396 -19.52 18.85 -9.67
C ARG A 396 -20.50 19.87 -9.10
N GLU A 397 -21.22 19.48 -8.06
CA GLU A 397 -22.25 20.31 -7.44
C GLU A 397 -21.65 21.56 -6.79
N ASP A 398 -20.49 21.44 -6.15
CA ASP A 398 -19.73 22.55 -5.58
C ASP A 398 -19.25 23.50 -6.68
N ALA A 399 -18.75 23.00 -7.82
CA ALA A 399 -18.29 23.83 -8.92
C ALA A 399 -19.42 24.67 -9.53
N VAL A 400 -20.60 24.07 -9.74
CA VAL A 400 -21.79 24.80 -10.23
C VAL A 400 -22.23 25.87 -9.24
N ARG A 401 -22.21 25.57 -7.94
CA ARG A 401 -22.56 26.52 -6.88
C ARG A 401 -21.56 27.67 -6.77
N GLN A 402 -20.26 27.38 -6.77
CA GLN A 402 -19.20 28.38 -6.75
C GLN A 402 -19.25 29.29 -7.97
N LEU A 403 -19.57 28.75 -9.15
CA LEU A 403 -19.72 29.53 -10.36
C LEU A 403 -20.86 30.56 -10.24
N LYS A 404 -22.03 30.13 -9.76
CA LYS A 404 -23.18 31.00 -9.55
C LYS A 404 -22.87 32.11 -8.55
N ASP A 405 -22.27 31.73 -7.42
CA ASP A 405 -21.78 32.68 -6.40
C ASP A 405 -20.81 33.71 -6.99
N ARG A 406 -19.87 33.27 -7.83
CA ARG A 406 -18.90 34.16 -8.48
C ARG A 406 -19.59 35.14 -9.43
N GLN A 407 -20.54 34.67 -10.23
CA GLN A 407 -21.30 35.54 -11.15
C GLN A 407 -22.16 36.57 -10.41
N ASP A 408 -22.73 36.21 -9.26
CA ASP A 408 -23.60 37.10 -8.49
C ASP A 408 -22.82 38.14 -7.66
N LEU A 409 -21.61 37.83 -7.19
CA LEU A 409 -20.84 38.70 -6.28
C LEU A 409 -19.70 39.48 -6.95
N PHE A 410 -19.11 38.97 -8.02
CA PHE A 410 -17.97 39.62 -8.68
C PHE A 410 -18.44 40.45 -9.86
N VAL A 411 -18.02 41.72 -9.91
CA VAL A 411 -18.42 42.65 -10.96
C VAL A 411 -17.47 42.53 -12.15
N ASN A 412 -18.02 42.27 -13.35
CA ASN A 412 -17.31 42.25 -14.64
C ASN A 412 -16.06 41.36 -14.70
N GLY A 413 -16.02 40.24 -13.95
CA GLY A 413 -14.90 39.29 -13.96
C GLY A 413 -13.58 39.84 -13.38
N ALA A 414 -13.61 41.01 -12.74
CA ALA A 414 -12.46 41.59 -12.05
C ALA A 414 -12.34 41.05 -10.61
N ASP A 415 -11.16 41.18 -9.99
CA ASP A 415 -10.88 40.89 -8.57
C ASP A 415 -11.59 41.87 -7.61
N VAL A 416 -12.87 42.17 -7.87
CA VAL A 416 -13.71 43.13 -7.16
C VAL A 416 -15.02 42.46 -6.73
N LEU A 417 -15.18 42.28 -5.42
CA LEU A 417 -16.38 41.73 -4.78
C LEU A 417 -17.35 42.85 -4.40
N LYS A 418 -18.64 42.68 -4.71
CA LYS A 418 -19.71 43.58 -4.30
C LYS A 418 -20.47 43.01 -3.09
N LEU A 419 -20.48 43.74 -1.99
CA LEU A 419 -21.29 43.45 -0.79
C LEU A 419 -22.23 44.64 -0.53
N GLY A 420 -23.51 44.47 -0.88
CA GLY A 420 -24.46 45.59 -0.93
C GLY A 420 -24.04 46.66 -1.93
N ASP A 421 -23.93 47.92 -1.49
CA ASP A 421 -23.52 49.05 -2.34
C ASP A 421 -21.98 49.26 -2.39
N HIS A 422 -21.22 48.45 -1.65
CA HIS A 422 -19.77 48.59 -1.52
C HIS A 422 -19.01 47.57 -2.36
N HIS A 423 -17.88 48.01 -2.93
CA HIS A 423 -16.97 47.19 -3.73
C HIS A 423 -15.67 46.97 -2.96
N PHE A 424 -15.09 45.78 -3.01
CA PHE A 424 -13.87 45.42 -2.30
C PHE A 424 -12.88 44.75 -3.23
N THR A 425 -11.59 45.07 -3.13
CA THR A 425 -10.55 44.33 -3.84
C THR A 425 -10.27 43.00 -3.14
N VAL A 426 -10.34 41.91 -3.90
CA VAL A 426 -10.15 40.54 -3.42
C VAL A 426 -8.69 40.14 -3.55
N ASN A 427 -8.13 39.50 -2.52
CA ASN A 427 -6.83 38.87 -2.63
C ASN A 427 -7.00 37.45 -3.20
N THR A 428 -6.46 37.18 -4.37
CA THR A 428 -6.51 35.86 -5.01
C THR A 428 -5.27 35.01 -4.73
N GLN A 429 -4.27 35.54 -4.03
CA GLN A 429 -3.07 34.80 -3.67
C GLN A 429 -3.39 33.81 -2.54
N PRO A 430 -3.04 32.52 -2.67
CA PRO A 430 -3.23 31.56 -1.59
C PRO A 430 -2.31 31.92 -0.41
N LEU A 431 -2.81 31.74 0.82
CA LEU A 431 -1.97 31.79 2.01
C LEU A 431 -0.95 30.65 1.96
N ALA A 432 0.29 31.01 1.65
CA ALA A 432 1.40 30.09 1.49
C ALA A 432 2.67 30.68 2.13
N LEU A 433 3.42 29.82 2.80
CA LEU A 433 4.72 30.17 3.35
C LEU A 433 5.79 30.05 2.26
N SER A 434 6.67 31.03 2.22
CA SER A 434 7.82 31.05 1.33
C SER A 434 9.05 31.59 2.06
N ILE A 435 10.23 31.30 1.52
CA ILE A 435 11.48 31.91 1.98
C ILE A 435 11.92 32.92 0.91
N VAL A 436 12.05 34.17 1.32
CA VAL A 436 12.39 35.31 0.46
C VAL A 436 13.69 35.96 0.91
N HIS A 437 14.45 36.45 -0.06
CA HIS A 437 15.65 37.24 0.20
C HIS A 437 15.29 38.72 0.27
N ARG A 438 15.67 39.39 1.35
CA ARG A 438 15.40 40.81 1.59
C ARG A 438 16.56 41.44 2.36
N ASP A 439 17.04 42.57 1.89
CA ASP A 439 18.10 43.36 2.55
C ASP A 439 19.37 42.53 2.89
N GLY A 440 19.71 41.54 2.05
CA GLY A 440 20.88 40.66 2.22
C GLY A 440 20.68 39.49 3.19
N GLU A 441 19.46 39.28 3.66
CA GLU A 441 19.08 38.27 4.66
C GLU A 441 17.88 37.45 4.17
N MET A 442 17.69 36.27 4.75
CA MET A 442 16.60 35.37 4.38
C MET A 442 15.49 35.40 5.43
N TYR A 443 14.25 35.52 4.96
CA TYR A 443 13.05 35.61 5.79
C TYR A 443 12.02 34.56 5.38
N TYR A 444 11.36 33.97 6.36
CA TYR A 444 10.05 33.37 6.18
C TYR A 444 9.03 34.48 5.88
N HIS A 445 8.21 34.28 4.86
CA HIS A 445 7.18 35.22 4.45
C HIS A 445 5.87 34.49 4.15
N LEU A 446 4.78 34.97 4.75
CA LEU A 446 3.44 34.51 4.45
C LEU A 446 2.85 35.39 3.34
N ALA A 447 2.63 34.80 2.17
CA ALA A 447 2.09 35.49 1.02
C ALA A 447 0.75 36.19 1.33
N GLY A 448 0.59 37.42 0.87
CA GLY A 448 -0.60 38.23 1.10
C GLY A 448 -0.67 38.94 2.46
N THR A 449 0.36 38.81 3.31
CA THR A 449 0.44 39.50 4.62
C THR A 449 1.70 40.36 4.74
N GLY A 450 1.80 41.11 5.83
CA GLY A 450 3.03 41.80 6.25
C GLY A 450 3.99 40.93 7.06
N PHE A 451 3.76 39.62 7.19
CA PHE A 451 4.57 38.74 8.02
C PHE A 451 5.97 38.50 7.44
N PHE A 452 7.00 38.83 8.20
CA PHE A 452 8.40 38.49 7.89
C PHE A 452 9.12 38.03 9.15
N GLU A 453 9.65 36.81 9.13
CA GLU A 453 10.47 36.29 10.22
C GLU A 453 11.86 35.90 9.73
N LYS A 454 12.91 36.49 10.32
CA LYS A 454 14.30 36.23 9.92
C LYS A 454 14.67 34.78 10.22
N ILE A 455 15.28 34.11 9.25
CA ILE A 455 15.83 32.76 9.45
C ILE A 455 17.16 32.87 10.20
N THR A 456 17.23 32.29 11.40
CA THR A 456 18.42 32.32 12.28
C THR A 456 19.18 30.99 12.35
N ASN A 457 18.70 29.96 11.65
CA ASN A 457 19.29 28.63 11.66
C ASN A 457 20.74 28.67 11.13
N ALA A 458 21.72 28.31 11.96
CA ALA A 458 23.14 28.42 11.64
C ALA A 458 23.57 27.58 10.41
N ALA A 459 22.99 26.38 10.23
CA ALA A 459 23.27 25.54 9.07
C ALA A 459 22.76 26.20 7.78
N PHE A 460 21.60 26.85 7.81
CA PHE A 460 21.05 27.58 6.67
C PHE A 460 21.90 28.80 6.30
N LEU A 461 22.41 29.52 7.30
CA LEU A 461 23.28 30.68 7.11
C LEU A 461 24.64 30.31 6.48
N ALA A 462 25.15 29.09 6.74
CA ALA A 462 26.40 28.61 6.14
C ALA A 462 26.32 28.48 4.60
N TYR A 463 25.13 28.33 4.03
CA TYR A 463 24.92 28.22 2.58
C TYR A 463 24.72 29.57 1.86
N LYS A 464 25.09 30.70 2.49
CA LYS A 464 25.01 32.04 1.87
C LYS A 464 25.53 32.12 0.43
N PRO A 465 26.65 31.47 0.04
CA PRO A 465 27.16 31.53 -1.33
C PRO A 465 26.21 31.01 -2.42
N VAL A 466 25.22 30.17 -2.08
CA VAL A 466 24.28 29.55 -3.04
C VAL A 466 22.85 30.07 -2.90
N TRP A 467 22.63 31.10 -2.09
CA TRP A 467 21.29 31.66 -1.82
C TRP A 467 20.57 32.22 -3.05
N GLU A 468 21.31 32.88 -3.93
CA GLU A 468 20.79 33.49 -5.15
C GLU A 468 20.75 32.52 -6.33
N GLN A 469 21.31 31.32 -6.17
CA GLN A 469 21.29 30.30 -7.19
C GLN A 469 19.89 29.70 -7.31
N THR A 470 19.43 29.51 -8.55
CA THR A 470 18.07 29.00 -8.84
C THR A 470 18.08 27.57 -9.36
N LEU A 471 19.16 27.16 -10.03
CA LEU A 471 19.30 25.85 -10.66
C LEU A 471 20.65 25.21 -10.27
N VAL A 472 20.70 23.88 -10.20
CA VAL A 472 21.94 23.14 -9.94
C VAL A 472 22.91 23.16 -11.13
N SER A 473 22.39 23.42 -12.33
CA SER A 473 23.13 23.43 -13.59
C SER A 473 23.63 24.83 -13.99
N GLU A 474 23.28 25.88 -13.25
CA GLU A 474 23.58 27.26 -13.62
C GLU A 474 23.86 28.16 -12.41
N ASN A 475 24.84 29.05 -12.57
CA ASN A 475 25.00 30.26 -11.77
C ASN A 475 25.68 31.34 -12.63
N ASN A 476 26.04 32.50 -12.06
CA ASN A 476 26.64 33.60 -12.82
C ASN A 476 27.95 33.24 -13.56
N SER A 477 28.64 32.15 -13.18
CA SER A 477 29.92 31.72 -13.77
C SER A 477 29.86 30.39 -14.53
N VAL A 478 28.74 29.66 -14.46
CA VAL A 478 28.53 28.36 -15.10
C VAL A 478 27.20 28.38 -15.82
N TYR A 479 27.24 28.24 -17.13
CA TYR A 479 26.04 28.15 -17.96
C TYR A 479 25.52 26.71 -18.03
N ARG A 480 24.20 26.53 -18.14
CA ARG A 480 23.53 25.21 -18.24
C ARG A 480 24.18 24.29 -19.27
N SER A 481 24.47 24.80 -20.47
CA SER A 481 25.06 23.97 -21.51
C SER A 481 26.52 23.61 -21.27
N GLU A 482 27.26 24.41 -20.48
CA GLU A 482 28.60 24.02 -20.02
C GLU A 482 28.51 22.82 -19.08
N TYR A 483 27.61 22.89 -18.09
CA TYR A 483 27.40 21.81 -17.12
C TYR A 483 26.93 20.52 -17.82
N LEU A 484 26.01 20.63 -18.78
CA LEU A 484 25.51 19.50 -19.56
C LEU A 484 26.62 18.86 -20.44
N ALA A 485 27.42 19.68 -21.13
CA ALA A 485 28.53 19.18 -21.94
C ALA A 485 29.64 18.55 -21.08
N TYR A 486 29.96 19.16 -19.95
CA TYR A 486 30.95 18.64 -19.00
C TYR A 486 30.53 17.30 -18.42
N THR A 487 29.29 17.16 -17.94
CA THR A 487 28.79 15.89 -17.37
C THR A 487 28.82 14.75 -18.40
N LEU A 488 28.47 15.03 -19.66
CA LEU A 488 28.60 14.07 -20.77
C LEU A 488 30.07 13.69 -21.04
N LEU A 489 30.97 14.67 -21.07
CA LEU A 489 32.41 14.42 -21.27
C LEU A 489 32.98 13.54 -20.14
N GLN A 490 32.62 13.81 -18.88
CA GLN A 490 33.08 13.03 -17.75
C GLN A 490 32.52 11.60 -17.78
N ALA A 491 31.27 11.42 -18.18
CA ALA A 491 30.69 10.09 -18.37
C ALA A 491 31.41 9.31 -19.50
N ALA A 492 31.75 9.99 -20.60
CA ALA A 492 32.51 9.40 -21.70
C ALA A 492 33.95 9.01 -21.32
N LYS A 493 34.60 9.77 -20.42
CA LYS A 493 35.93 9.45 -19.87
C LYS A 493 35.91 8.24 -18.93
N LYS A 494 34.92 8.18 -18.03
CA LYS A 494 34.81 7.10 -17.03
C LYS A 494 34.44 5.74 -17.64
N ARG A 495 34.04 5.68 -18.91
CA ARG A 495 33.54 4.47 -19.60
C ARG A 495 32.59 3.68 -18.68
N LEU A 496 31.60 4.37 -18.12
CA LEU A 496 30.47 3.70 -17.48
C LEU A 496 30.02 2.62 -18.49
N PRO A 497 29.95 1.33 -18.08
CA PRO A 497 29.72 0.25 -19.01
C PRO A 497 28.54 0.58 -19.91
N THR A 498 28.61 0.18 -21.18
CA THR A 498 27.54 0.25 -22.19
C THR A 498 26.25 -0.48 -21.77
N ALA A 499 26.18 -0.99 -20.54
CA ALA A 499 24.95 -1.40 -19.89
C ALA A 499 24.08 -0.17 -19.58
N GLU A 500 22.79 -0.27 -19.88
CA GLU A 500 21.79 0.75 -19.57
C GLU A 500 21.80 1.06 -18.07
N ASN A 501 22.47 2.14 -17.68
CA ASN A 501 22.28 2.74 -16.36
C ASN A 501 21.19 3.80 -16.50
N ASN A 502 20.05 3.58 -15.83
CA ASN A 502 18.86 4.44 -15.89
C ASN A 502 18.27 4.61 -17.31
N GLY A 503 18.42 3.62 -18.20
CA GLY A 503 17.85 3.65 -19.55
C GLY A 503 18.54 4.59 -20.54
N PHE A 504 19.80 4.98 -20.29
CA PHE A 504 20.61 5.79 -21.22
C PHE A 504 21.93 5.10 -21.57
N THR A 505 22.25 5.05 -22.87
CA THR A 505 23.51 4.47 -23.36
C THR A 505 24.60 5.54 -23.40
N TYR A 506 25.68 5.35 -22.64
CA TYR A 506 26.82 6.26 -22.62
C TYR A 506 27.81 5.93 -23.74
N LEU A 507 28.18 6.94 -24.52
CA LEU A 507 29.19 6.82 -25.57
C LEU A 507 30.57 7.20 -25.04
N SER A 508 31.59 6.47 -25.50
CA SER A 508 33.00 6.81 -25.28
C SER A 508 33.44 8.01 -26.13
N ILE A 509 34.60 8.60 -25.79
CA ILE A 509 35.15 9.76 -26.51
C ILE A 509 35.34 9.47 -28.01
N SER A 510 35.80 8.26 -28.35
CA SER A 510 36.02 7.84 -29.75
C SER A 510 34.72 7.61 -30.52
N GLU A 511 33.62 7.30 -29.83
CA GLU A 511 32.29 7.18 -30.43
C GLU A 511 31.66 8.57 -30.62
N LEU A 512 31.75 9.45 -29.63
CA LEU A 512 31.27 10.83 -29.72
C LEU A 512 31.91 11.59 -30.88
N GLN A 513 33.18 11.33 -31.17
CA GLN A 513 33.90 11.95 -32.28
C GLN A 513 33.31 11.60 -33.66
N LYS A 514 32.72 10.40 -33.80
CA LYS A 514 32.18 9.94 -35.08
C LYS A 514 30.83 10.57 -35.42
N LEU A 515 30.18 11.21 -34.43
CA LEU A 515 28.87 11.81 -34.60
C LEU A 515 28.97 13.14 -35.33
N THR A 516 28.03 13.37 -36.25
CA THR A 516 27.75 14.69 -36.78
C THR A 516 27.16 15.58 -35.69
N LEU A 517 27.19 16.92 -35.88
CA LEU A 517 26.59 17.84 -34.91
C LEU A 517 25.09 17.55 -34.68
N ALA A 518 24.35 17.13 -35.71
CA ALA A 518 22.94 16.77 -35.60
C ALA A 518 22.74 15.52 -34.73
N GLU A 519 23.53 14.47 -34.94
CA GLU A 519 23.48 13.25 -34.14
C GLU A 519 23.92 13.49 -32.69
N LEU A 520 24.95 14.32 -32.50
CA LEU A 520 25.41 14.74 -31.18
C LEU A 520 24.33 15.54 -30.44
N THR A 521 23.61 16.41 -31.16
CA THR A 521 22.48 17.16 -30.59
C THR A 521 21.35 16.22 -30.15
N ASP A 522 21.00 15.22 -30.96
CA ASP A 522 19.99 14.23 -30.57
C ASP A 522 20.42 13.42 -29.34
N TYR A 523 21.70 13.02 -29.29
CA TYR A 523 22.28 12.33 -28.13
C TYR A 523 22.22 13.19 -26.85
N VAL A 524 22.63 14.45 -26.92
CA VAL A 524 22.52 15.40 -25.80
C VAL A 524 21.05 15.61 -25.41
N GLN A 525 20.14 15.72 -26.37
CA GLN A 525 18.72 15.93 -26.11
C GLN A 525 18.11 14.75 -25.33
N ARG A 526 18.50 13.51 -25.66
CA ARG A 526 18.08 12.30 -24.90
C ARG A 526 18.64 12.32 -23.48
N PHE A 527 19.89 12.73 -23.30
CA PHE A 527 20.53 12.85 -21.99
C PHE A 527 19.88 13.93 -21.11
N MET A 528 19.52 15.05 -21.74
CA MET A 528 18.83 16.19 -21.13
C MET A 528 17.40 15.82 -20.69
N ALA A 529 16.69 14.99 -21.45
CA ALA A 529 15.30 14.61 -21.16
C ALA A 529 15.12 13.92 -19.80
N LEU A 530 16.15 13.24 -19.29
CA LEU A 530 16.15 12.57 -17.99
C LEU A 530 16.36 13.54 -16.80
N ARG A 531 16.66 14.82 -17.06
CA ARG A 531 17.11 15.83 -16.06
C ARG A 531 16.20 17.05 -16.01
N PHE A 532 14.91 16.82 -15.77
CA PHE A 532 13.91 17.89 -15.75
C PHE A 532 14.11 18.92 -14.62
N ASN A 533 14.79 18.54 -13.53
CA ASN A 533 15.10 19.41 -12.40
C ASN A 533 16.28 20.37 -12.65
N GLU A 534 16.98 20.23 -13.77
CA GLU A 534 18.14 21.06 -14.15
C GLU A 534 17.77 22.23 -15.09
N GLY A 535 16.48 22.43 -15.39
CA GLY A 535 15.99 23.64 -16.06
C GLY A 535 16.41 23.82 -17.52
N TYR A 536 16.68 22.74 -18.24
CA TYR A 536 17.04 22.82 -19.67
C TYR A 536 15.84 23.15 -20.58
N ILE A 537 16.15 23.71 -21.75
CA ILE A 537 15.20 24.14 -22.79
C ILE A 537 15.64 23.47 -24.08
N LYS A 538 14.77 22.60 -24.60
CA LYS A 538 14.99 21.89 -25.87
C LYS A 538 15.08 22.86 -27.04
N GLY A 539 16.02 22.63 -27.95
CA GLY A 539 16.35 23.48 -29.09
C GLY A 539 17.31 24.64 -28.77
N VAL A 540 17.61 24.88 -27.49
CA VAL A 540 18.57 25.90 -27.02
C VAL A 540 19.74 25.23 -26.33
N HIS A 541 19.49 24.62 -25.17
CA HIS A 541 20.56 24.13 -24.31
C HIS A 541 21.21 22.84 -24.81
N ASP A 542 20.44 21.98 -25.47
CA ASP A 542 20.89 20.78 -26.17
C ASP A 542 21.81 21.11 -27.35
N TYR A 543 21.41 22.08 -28.17
CA TYR A 543 22.21 22.56 -29.29
C TYR A 543 23.52 23.21 -28.83
N ASP A 544 23.46 24.12 -27.87
CA ASP A 544 24.63 24.79 -27.31
C ASP A 544 25.59 23.78 -26.64
N ALA A 545 25.04 22.82 -25.89
CA ALA A 545 25.84 21.78 -25.25
C ALA A 545 26.47 20.83 -26.28
N ALA A 546 25.80 20.54 -27.39
CA ALA A 546 26.38 19.77 -28.48
C ALA A 546 27.56 20.50 -29.15
N LEU A 547 27.45 21.82 -29.37
CA LEU A 547 28.56 22.64 -29.88
C LEU A 547 29.77 22.60 -28.92
N ILE A 548 29.52 22.83 -27.62
CA ILE A 548 30.58 22.79 -26.60
C ILE A 548 31.19 21.39 -26.54
N LEU A 549 30.37 20.35 -26.46
CA LEU A 549 30.83 18.96 -26.36
C LEU A 549 31.64 18.52 -27.58
N GLN A 550 31.24 18.90 -28.79
CA GLN A 550 31.99 18.61 -30.01
C GLN A 550 33.42 19.18 -29.92
N SER A 551 33.55 20.45 -29.52
CA SER A 551 34.86 21.09 -29.36
C SER A 551 35.66 20.49 -28.21
N LEU A 552 35.02 20.13 -27.10
CA LEU A 552 35.69 19.45 -25.99
C LEU A 552 36.24 18.07 -26.39
N VAL A 553 35.49 17.29 -27.18
CA VAL A 553 35.92 15.98 -27.68
C VAL A 553 37.12 16.14 -28.63
N GLN A 554 37.08 17.12 -29.54
CA GLN A 554 38.20 17.44 -30.43
C GLN A 554 39.45 17.86 -29.64
N LEU A 555 39.30 18.80 -28.69
CA LEU A 555 40.38 19.31 -27.86
C LEU A 555 40.98 18.23 -26.96
N THR A 556 40.17 17.30 -26.44
CA THR A 556 40.66 16.18 -25.63
C THR A 556 41.66 15.31 -26.40
N GLN A 557 41.49 15.17 -27.72
CA GLN A 557 42.41 14.42 -28.57
C GLN A 557 43.59 15.27 -29.03
N SER A 558 43.35 16.48 -29.53
CA SER A 558 44.39 17.32 -30.11
C SER A 558 45.35 17.93 -29.08
N ALA A 559 44.89 18.16 -27.84
CA ALA A 559 45.72 18.71 -26.78
C ALA A 559 46.79 17.72 -26.28
N GLY A 560 46.64 16.41 -26.52
CA GLY A 560 47.58 15.42 -25.99
C GLY A 560 47.71 15.54 -24.46
N LEU A 561 48.93 15.69 -23.95
CA LEU A 561 49.22 15.93 -22.53
C LEU A 561 49.04 17.40 -22.11
N LEU A 562 48.81 18.33 -23.05
CA LEU A 562 48.44 19.72 -22.72
C LEU A 562 47.03 19.86 -22.15
N ARG A 563 46.24 18.77 -22.14
CA ARG A 563 44.94 18.66 -21.48
C ARG A 563 44.99 18.78 -19.96
N PHE A 564 46.15 18.51 -19.37
CA PHE A 564 46.41 18.69 -17.94
C PHE A 564 46.81 20.13 -17.70
N ASP A 565 46.37 20.76 -16.62
CA ASP A 565 46.61 22.18 -16.41
C ASP A 565 48.11 22.52 -16.22
N ALA A 566 48.55 23.71 -16.67
CA ALA A 566 49.97 24.08 -16.66
C ALA A 566 50.64 24.03 -15.27
N PRO A 567 49.97 24.47 -14.17
CA PRO A 567 50.50 24.30 -12.82
C PRO A 567 50.64 22.83 -12.40
N ALA A 568 49.75 21.93 -12.84
CA ALA A 568 49.86 20.50 -12.54
C ALA A 568 51.05 19.87 -13.27
N ARG A 569 51.23 20.19 -14.56
CA ARG A 569 52.38 19.73 -15.36
C ARG A 569 53.71 20.22 -14.79
N ALA A 570 53.79 21.51 -14.44
CA ALA A 570 54.96 22.08 -13.81
C ALA A 570 55.25 21.45 -12.45
N CYS A 571 54.22 21.18 -11.63
CA CYS A 571 54.38 20.55 -10.33
C CYS A 571 54.96 19.14 -10.44
N ALA A 572 54.40 18.34 -11.36
CA ALA A 572 54.90 17.01 -11.67
C ALA A 572 56.34 17.02 -12.18
N ALA A 573 56.65 17.91 -13.12
CA ALA A 573 57.99 18.03 -13.69
C ALA A 573 59.02 18.48 -12.64
N LEU A 574 58.66 19.45 -11.79
CA LEU A 574 59.52 19.93 -10.71
C LEU A 574 59.79 18.83 -9.67
N PHE A 575 58.73 18.14 -9.22
CA PHE A 575 58.85 16.98 -8.34
C PHE A 575 59.82 15.95 -8.93
N TRP A 576 59.56 15.50 -10.15
CA TRP A 576 60.33 14.45 -10.82
C TRP A 576 61.78 14.83 -11.12
N GLN A 577 62.03 16.06 -11.53
CA GLN A 577 63.36 16.49 -12.00
C GLN A 577 64.27 17.00 -10.87
N LYS A 578 63.71 17.54 -9.77
CA LYS A 578 64.51 18.15 -8.69
C LYS A 578 64.34 17.53 -7.31
N PHE A 579 63.17 16.98 -6.97
CA PHE A 579 62.84 16.59 -5.58
C PHE A 579 62.77 15.08 -5.35
N VAL A 580 62.62 14.25 -6.39
CA VAL A 580 62.71 12.80 -6.24
C VAL A 580 64.17 12.36 -6.12
N PRO A 581 64.57 11.63 -5.05
CA PRO A 581 65.92 11.09 -4.92
C PRO A 581 66.28 10.14 -6.07
N THR A 582 67.51 10.19 -6.56
CA THR A 582 67.97 9.44 -7.74
C THR A 582 67.64 7.94 -7.67
N ALA A 583 67.92 7.29 -6.54
CA ALA A 583 67.64 5.87 -6.35
C ALA A 583 66.15 5.52 -6.46
N ARG A 584 65.25 6.38 -5.95
CA ARG A 584 63.80 6.19 -6.06
C ARG A 584 63.31 6.48 -7.48
N LYS A 585 63.88 7.50 -8.12
CA LYS A 585 63.55 7.89 -9.49
C LYS A 585 63.82 6.77 -10.49
N GLU A 586 64.94 6.05 -10.37
CA GLU A 586 65.28 4.93 -11.25
C GLU A 586 64.28 3.77 -11.18
N ILE A 587 63.83 3.44 -9.96
CA ILE A 587 62.81 2.40 -9.73
C ILE A 587 61.47 2.83 -10.33
N LEU A 588 60.99 4.03 -9.98
CA LEU A 588 59.73 4.56 -10.50
C LEU A 588 59.75 4.68 -12.02
N ASN A 589 60.87 5.12 -12.61
CA ASN A 589 61.01 5.22 -14.05
C ASN A 589 60.85 3.85 -14.73
N SER A 590 61.49 2.82 -14.17
CA SER A 590 61.38 1.44 -14.67
C SER A 590 59.94 0.92 -14.58
N GLN A 591 59.25 1.18 -13.46
CA GLN A 591 57.84 0.81 -13.29
C GLN A 591 56.92 1.53 -14.28
N LEU A 592 57.10 2.85 -14.46
CA LEU A 592 56.31 3.66 -15.37
C LEU A 592 56.52 3.27 -16.84
N LYS A 593 57.76 2.95 -17.24
CA LYS A 593 58.06 2.41 -18.57
C LYS A 593 57.47 1.02 -18.79
N GLY A 594 57.51 0.16 -17.77
CA GLY A 594 56.84 -1.13 -17.79
C GLY A 594 55.33 -1.00 -17.98
N ALA A 595 54.69 -0.09 -17.25
CA ALA A 595 53.28 0.23 -17.39
C ALA A 595 52.96 0.77 -18.79
N GLY A 596 53.81 1.66 -19.34
CA GLY A 596 53.69 2.16 -20.70
C GLY A 596 53.73 1.06 -21.77
N ALA A 597 54.67 0.11 -21.65
CA ALA A 597 54.76 -1.03 -22.56
C ALA A 597 53.50 -1.91 -22.52
N ILE A 598 52.91 -2.12 -21.34
CA ILE A 598 51.66 -2.87 -21.20
C ILE A 598 50.49 -2.07 -21.80
N LEU A 599 50.43 -0.76 -21.59
CA LEU A 599 49.38 0.11 -22.14
C LEU A 599 49.41 0.19 -23.67
N GLN A 600 50.56 -0.04 -24.32
CA GLN A 600 50.62 -0.15 -25.79
C GLN A 600 49.88 -1.39 -26.31
N VAL A 601 49.85 -2.49 -25.55
CA VAL A 601 49.17 -3.74 -25.93
C VAL A 601 47.73 -3.77 -25.40
N PHE A 602 47.52 -3.26 -24.18
CA PHE A 602 46.25 -3.25 -23.47
C PHE A 602 45.88 -1.82 -23.06
N PRO A 603 45.51 -0.94 -24.00
CA PRO A 603 45.27 0.49 -23.74
C PRO A 603 44.07 0.77 -22.81
N ASN A 604 43.31 -0.26 -22.45
CA ASN A 604 42.11 -0.16 -21.61
C ASN A 604 42.30 -0.78 -20.22
N THR A 605 43.52 -1.18 -19.83
CA THR A 605 43.78 -1.76 -18.50
C THR A 605 43.84 -0.69 -17.42
N HIS A 606 43.27 -0.99 -16.25
CA HIS A 606 43.28 -0.14 -15.05
C HIS A 606 44.20 -0.70 -13.94
N GLN A 607 45.06 -1.68 -14.25
CA GLN A 607 45.93 -2.32 -13.26
C GLN A 607 47.07 -1.43 -12.72
N PHE A 608 47.10 -0.14 -13.06
CA PHE A 608 48.16 0.80 -12.69
C PHE A 608 47.68 1.95 -11.79
N ASP A 609 46.43 1.92 -11.33
CA ASP A 609 45.87 2.93 -10.42
C ASP A 609 46.67 2.99 -9.09
N ASP A 610 47.25 1.87 -8.66
CA ASP A 610 48.15 1.80 -7.49
C ASP A 610 49.42 2.64 -7.70
N ILE A 611 49.98 2.65 -8.92
CA ILE A 611 51.18 3.45 -9.25
C ILE A 611 50.81 4.94 -9.25
N ILE A 612 49.65 5.30 -9.80
CA ILE A 612 49.16 6.69 -9.77
C ILE A 612 48.94 7.14 -8.33
N THR A 613 48.39 6.26 -7.48
CA THR A 613 48.20 6.53 -6.04
C THR A 613 49.54 6.71 -5.31
N GLU A 614 50.56 5.90 -5.62
CA GLU A 614 51.91 6.08 -5.08
C GLU A 614 52.52 7.42 -5.50
N LEU A 615 52.42 7.77 -6.79
CA LEU A 615 52.88 9.06 -7.29
C LEU A 615 52.14 10.22 -6.62
N GLN A 616 50.84 10.09 -6.43
CA GLN A 616 50.01 11.09 -5.76
C GLN A 616 50.46 11.31 -4.31
N ALA A 617 50.75 10.24 -3.56
CA ALA A 617 51.27 10.34 -2.20
C ALA A 617 52.66 11.00 -2.16
N GLY A 618 53.54 10.68 -3.10
CA GLY A 618 54.86 11.30 -3.23
C GLY A 618 54.79 12.79 -3.54
N ILE A 619 53.94 13.18 -4.49
CA ILE A 619 53.70 14.58 -4.86
C ILE A 619 53.03 15.32 -3.69
N LEU A 620 52.11 14.70 -2.96
CA LEU A 620 51.47 15.30 -1.79
C LEU A 620 52.50 15.66 -0.70
N SER A 621 53.40 14.73 -0.36
CA SER A 621 54.50 14.98 0.59
C SER A 621 55.35 16.17 0.14
N PHE A 622 55.75 16.17 -1.13
CA PHE A 622 56.51 17.26 -1.74
C PHE A 622 55.78 18.61 -1.64
N VAL A 623 54.48 18.65 -1.95
CA VAL A 623 53.68 19.88 -1.89
C VAL A 623 53.55 20.39 -0.46
N GLN A 624 53.32 19.50 0.51
CA GLN A 624 53.20 19.87 1.92
C GLN A 624 54.51 20.39 2.51
N GLU A 625 55.63 19.77 2.15
CA GLU A 625 56.97 20.15 2.60
C GLU A 625 57.45 21.48 1.98
N THR A 626 57.24 21.66 0.67
CA THR A 626 57.84 22.78 -0.08
C THR A 626 56.92 23.97 -0.29
N LYS A 627 55.59 23.74 -0.29
CA LYS A 627 54.55 24.73 -0.61
C LYS A 627 54.72 25.42 -1.98
N LEU A 628 55.42 24.76 -2.92
CA LEU A 628 55.69 25.31 -4.26
C LEU A 628 54.53 25.16 -5.23
N CYS A 629 53.62 24.22 -4.98
CA CYS A 629 52.40 24.02 -5.76
C CYS A 629 51.15 24.04 -4.87
N PRO A 630 49.95 24.25 -5.43
CA PRO A 630 48.70 24.04 -4.70
C PRO A 630 48.40 22.55 -4.49
N GLU A 631 47.90 22.17 -3.32
CA GLU A 631 47.47 20.78 -3.05
C GLU A 631 46.36 20.30 -4.00
N ALA A 632 45.53 21.22 -4.51
CA ALA A 632 44.47 20.92 -5.47
C ALA A 632 44.99 20.30 -6.79
N ASN A 633 46.26 20.52 -7.12
CA ASN A 633 46.87 20.01 -8.35
C ASN A 633 47.49 18.62 -8.20
N VAL A 634 47.56 18.05 -6.99
CA VAL A 634 48.33 16.83 -6.70
C VAL A 634 47.83 15.62 -7.50
N ALA A 635 46.51 15.40 -7.54
CA ALA A 635 45.93 14.27 -8.29
C ALA A 635 46.20 14.40 -9.80
N GLU A 636 45.96 15.58 -10.35
CA GLU A 636 46.17 15.85 -11.77
C GLU A 636 47.66 15.79 -12.17
N ALA A 637 48.55 16.24 -11.28
CA ALA A 637 49.99 16.14 -11.46
C ALA A 637 50.48 14.68 -11.45
N ALA A 638 49.91 13.83 -10.60
CA ALA A 638 50.23 12.40 -10.57
C ALA A 638 49.80 11.68 -11.84
N GLU A 639 48.57 11.92 -12.30
CA GLU A 639 48.05 11.39 -13.57
C GLU A 639 48.88 11.86 -14.77
N TYR A 640 49.23 13.15 -14.81
CA TYR A 640 50.10 13.69 -15.84
C TYR A 640 51.47 13.02 -15.81
N LEU A 641 52.12 12.95 -14.64
CA LEU A 641 53.46 12.36 -14.51
C LEU A 641 53.49 10.90 -14.96
N PHE A 642 52.46 10.13 -14.60
CA PHE A 642 52.30 8.77 -15.05
C PHE A 642 52.26 8.69 -16.58
N GLN A 643 51.44 9.53 -17.21
CA GLN A 643 51.28 9.52 -18.67
C GLN A 643 52.50 10.05 -19.42
N GLU A 644 53.16 11.08 -18.89
CA GLU A 644 54.38 11.67 -19.45
C GLU A 644 55.51 10.64 -19.51
N ILE A 645 55.84 10.04 -18.37
CA ILE A 645 57.00 9.14 -18.26
C ILE A 645 56.72 7.77 -18.90
N SER A 646 55.48 7.28 -18.83
CA SER A 646 55.13 6.00 -19.46
C SER A 646 55.21 6.06 -20.99
N GLN A 647 54.99 7.23 -21.59
CA GLN A 647 54.96 7.40 -23.05
C GLN A 647 56.27 7.96 -23.62
N GLN A 648 56.98 8.80 -22.86
CA GLN A 648 58.12 9.59 -23.38
C GLN A 648 59.28 9.68 -22.37
N ASP A 649 60.47 9.99 -22.85
CA ASP A 649 61.69 10.14 -22.02
C ASP A 649 61.96 11.60 -21.62
N ALA A 650 61.42 12.56 -22.37
CA ALA A 650 61.52 13.98 -22.12
C ALA A 650 60.12 14.56 -21.90
N PHE A 651 60.06 15.64 -21.11
CA PHE A 651 58.80 16.32 -20.83
C PHE A 651 58.36 17.16 -22.02
N ILE A 652 57.07 17.10 -22.36
CA ILE A 652 56.47 18.01 -23.33
C ILE A 652 56.56 19.46 -22.83
N ILE A 653 56.62 20.39 -23.79
CA ILE A 653 56.74 21.82 -23.52
C ILE A 653 55.57 22.52 -24.22
N ALA A 654 54.75 23.26 -23.46
CA ALA A 654 53.71 24.09 -24.07
C ALA A 654 54.34 25.19 -24.94
N GLY A 655 53.75 25.46 -26.11
CA GLY A 655 54.24 26.51 -27.03
C GLY A 655 54.38 27.88 -26.36
N GLU A 656 53.45 28.23 -25.48
CA GLU A 656 53.44 29.49 -24.73
C GLU A 656 54.54 29.53 -23.65
N ALA A 657 54.81 28.39 -22.99
CA ALA A 657 55.93 28.27 -22.04
C ALA A 657 57.29 28.35 -22.76
N ALA A 658 57.41 27.72 -23.94
CA ALA A 658 58.57 27.83 -24.81
C ALA A 658 58.79 29.28 -25.30
N SER A 659 57.70 29.96 -25.67
CA SER A 659 57.73 31.38 -26.05
C SER A 659 58.18 32.25 -24.89
N LEU A 660 57.62 32.07 -23.68
CA LEU A 660 58.01 32.81 -22.48
C LEU A 660 59.47 32.58 -22.13
N HIS A 661 59.94 31.33 -22.15
CA HIS A 661 61.35 30.98 -21.94
C HIS A 661 62.25 31.72 -22.94
N THR A 662 61.94 31.63 -24.23
CA THR A 662 62.75 32.24 -25.30
C THR A 662 62.77 33.77 -25.19
N SER A 663 61.61 34.40 -24.98
CA SER A 663 61.50 35.85 -24.79
C SER A 663 62.27 36.33 -23.56
N PHE A 664 62.22 35.59 -22.45
CA PHE A 664 62.96 35.91 -21.23
C PHE A 664 64.48 35.82 -21.45
N THR A 665 64.97 34.72 -22.03
CA THR A 665 66.41 34.55 -22.31
C THR A 665 66.92 35.60 -23.30
N GLN A 666 66.12 35.92 -24.33
CA GLN A 666 66.46 36.98 -25.29
C GLN A 666 66.53 38.35 -24.61
N TYR A 667 65.59 38.64 -23.71
CA TYR A 667 65.59 39.88 -22.94
C TYR A 667 66.82 39.99 -22.03
N LEU A 668 67.20 38.92 -21.33
CA LEU A 668 68.43 38.89 -20.51
C LEU A 668 69.68 39.14 -21.35
N THR A 669 69.74 38.55 -22.55
CA THR A 669 70.86 38.73 -23.49
C THR A 669 70.94 40.17 -23.99
N GLN A 670 69.82 40.74 -24.45
CA GLN A 670 69.76 42.11 -24.97
C GLN A 670 70.11 43.17 -23.91
N ASN A 671 69.82 42.90 -22.63
CA ASN A 671 70.09 43.80 -21.52
C ASN A 671 71.40 43.47 -20.76
N ASN A 672 72.25 42.58 -21.28
CA ASN A 672 73.50 42.14 -20.62
C ASN A 672 73.30 41.62 -19.17
N ALA A 673 72.13 41.05 -18.86
CA ALA A 673 71.75 40.60 -17.52
C ALA A 673 71.89 39.08 -17.32
N GLN A 674 72.32 38.32 -18.34
CA GLN A 674 72.44 36.86 -18.31
C GLN A 674 73.31 36.36 -17.14
N ASN A 675 74.53 36.89 -17.00
CA ASN A 675 75.44 36.52 -15.90
C ASN A 675 74.85 36.84 -14.52
N THR A 676 74.16 37.98 -14.39
CA THR A 676 73.51 38.39 -13.13
C THR A 676 72.42 37.41 -12.74
N TYR A 677 71.57 37.03 -13.70
CA TYR A 677 70.54 36.02 -13.51
C TYR A 677 71.15 34.68 -13.09
N GLU A 678 72.08 34.12 -13.88
CA GLU A 678 72.69 32.81 -13.63
C GLU A 678 73.42 32.75 -12.29
N THR A 679 74.17 33.80 -11.94
CA THR A 679 74.87 33.89 -10.64
C THR A 679 73.88 33.94 -9.49
N SER A 680 72.78 34.71 -9.62
CA SER A 680 71.76 34.80 -8.57
C SER A 680 71.04 33.47 -8.32
N VAL A 681 70.71 32.73 -9.39
CA VAL A 681 70.03 31.43 -9.29
C VAL A 681 70.98 30.35 -8.77
N LYS A 682 72.25 30.36 -9.20
CA LYS A 682 73.26 29.40 -8.74
C LYS A 682 73.61 29.57 -7.26
N ALA A 683 73.56 30.79 -6.73
CA ALA A 683 73.81 31.05 -5.30
C ALA A 683 72.82 30.31 -4.37
N LEU A 684 71.63 29.95 -4.87
CA LEU A 684 70.59 29.23 -4.13
C LEU A 684 70.53 27.73 -4.43
N GLU A 685 71.52 27.15 -5.11
CA GLU A 685 71.50 25.72 -5.51
C GLU A 685 71.35 24.74 -4.33
N LYS A 686 71.76 25.14 -3.12
CA LYS A 686 71.61 24.35 -1.89
C LYS A 686 70.21 24.43 -1.26
N ASP A 687 69.37 25.34 -1.69
CA ASP A 687 67.98 25.50 -1.26
C ASP A 687 67.06 25.51 -2.49
N PRO A 688 66.61 24.32 -2.96
CA PRO A 688 65.79 24.20 -4.16
C PRO A 688 64.48 24.99 -4.08
N VAL A 689 63.90 25.19 -2.90
CA VAL A 689 62.65 25.94 -2.72
C VAL A 689 62.90 27.42 -2.95
N ALA A 690 63.93 27.98 -2.31
CA ALA A 690 64.32 29.38 -2.54
C ALA A 690 64.75 29.62 -4.00
N GLN A 691 65.44 28.64 -4.61
CA GLN A 691 65.87 28.70 -6.01
C GLN A 691 64.67 28.78 -6.97
N VAL A 692 63.64 27.96 -6.77
CA VAL A 692 62.41 27.99 -7.58
C VAL A 692 61.70 29.32 -7.45
N ASN A 693 61.51 29.80 -6.22
CA ASN A 693 60.86 31.08 -5.97
C ASN A 693 61.60 32.25 -6.63
N LEU A 694 62.94 32.24 -6.63
CA LEU A 694 63.74 33.27 -7.28
C LEU A 694 63.51 33.30 -8.80
N VAL A 695 63.49 32.15 -9.47
CA VAL A 695 63.21 32.10 -10.92
C VAL A 695 61.80 32.57 -11.23
N GLN A 696 60.80 32.21 -10.41
CA GLN A 696 59.45 32.75 -10.57
C GLN A 696 59.41 34.28 -10.40
N HIS A 697 60.18 34.84 -9.46
CA HIS A 697 60.27 36.30 -9.29
C HIS A 697 60.89 36.98 -10.50
N TRP A 698 61.95 36.42 -11.09
CA TRP A 698 62.54 36.91 -12.34
C TRP A 698 61.53 36.93 -13.48
N LEU A 699 60.77 35.85 -13.66
CA LEU A 699 59.73 35.76 -14.70
C LEU A 699 58.57 36.73 -14.46
N LYS A 700 58.10 36.86 -13.21
CA LYS A 700 57.06 37.83 -12.84
C LYS A 700 57.51 39.27 -13.12
N ALA A 701 58.74 39.61 -12.76
CA ALA A 701 59.32 40.92 -13.02
C ALA A 701 59.45 41.19 -14.53
N PHE A 702 59.88 40.18 -15.31
CA PHE A 702 59.95 40.27 -16.77
C PHE A 702 58.58 40.50 -17.41
N ILE A 703 57.55 39.74 -17.00
CA ILE A 703 56.19 39.89 -17.53
C ILE A 703 55.60 41.27 -17.18
N ALA A 704 55.82 41.75 -15.95
CA ALA A 704 55.40 43.09 -15.55
C ALA A 704 56.09 44.18 -16.38
N GLN A 705 57.38 44.00 -16.68
CA GLN A 705 58.17 44.95 -17.47
C GLN A 705 57.79 44.97 -18.95
N THR A 706 57.42 43.82 -19.53
CA THR A 706 57.04 43.66 -20.94
C THR A 706 55.54 43.87 -21.20
N ASN A 707 54.75 44.01 -20.13
CA ASN A 707 53.30 44.19 -20.17
C ASN A 707 52.57 43.07 -20.92
N GLU A 708 52.98 41.81 -20.68
CA GLU A 708 52.39 40.61 -21.27
C GLU A 708 51.66 39.74 -20.24
N PRO A 709 50.58 40.23 -19.58
CA PRO A 709 49.93 39.51 -18.48
C PRO A 709 49.39 38.13 -18.87
N GLY A 710 49.04 37.92 -20.15
CA GLY A 710 48.59 36.62 -20.67
C GLY A 710 49.62 35.50 -20.58
N LYS A 711 50.92 35.81 -20.39
CA LYS A 711 51.97 34.79 -20.20
C LYS A 711 52.12 34.34 -18.74
N ALA A 712 51.42 34.97 -17.80
CA ALA A 712 51.57 34.67 -16.37
C ALA A 712 51.16 33.23 -16.00
N GLU A 713 50.19 32.65 -16.70
CA GLU A 713 49.74 31.26 -16.50
C GLU A 713 50.87 30.24 -16.74
N PHE A 714 51.83 30.56 -17.61
CA PHE A 714 52.92 29.67 -18.00
C PHE A 714 54.21 29.86 -17.18
N ILE A 715 54.21 30.76 -16.19
CA ILE A 715 55.35 30.97 -15.29
C ILE A 715 55.82 29.66 -14.63
N PRO A 716 54.94 28.79 -14.10
CA PRO A 716 55.37 27.55 -13.46
C PRO A 716 56.17 26.65 -14.42
N GLU A 717 55.72 26.48 -15.66
CA GLU A 717 56.43 25.66 -16.65
C GLU A 717 57.73 26.30 -17.11
N ALA A 718 57.72 27.59 -17.43
CA ALA A 718 58.93 28.31 -17.81
C ALA A 718 59.97 28.29 -16.68
N THR A 719 59.53 28.29 -15.42
CA THR A 719 60.41 28.12 -14.25
C THR A 719 61.10 26.77 -14.26
N VAL A 720 60.36 25.69 -14.50
CA VAL A 720 60.94 24.34 -14.59
C VAL A 720 61.96 24.28 -15.72
N LEU A 721 61.62 24.78 -16.91
CA LEU A 721 62.53 24.79 -18.06
C LEU A 721 63.86 25.50 -17.77
N LEU A 722 63.80 26.68 -17.15
CA LEU A 722 64.97 27.47 -16.79
C LEU A 722 65.82 26.85 -15.68
N LEU A 723 65.20 26.13 -14.73
CA LEU A 723 65.91 25.51 -13.60
C LEU A 723 66.58 24.19 -13.95
N THR A 724 66.02 23.45 -14.90
CA THR A 724 66.49 22.11 -15.28
C THR A 724 67.26 22.13 -16.59
N ASN A 725 67.33 23.28 -17.27
CA ASN A 725 67.93 23.43 -18.60
C ASN A 725 67.37 22.39 -19.60
N ALA A 726 66.09 22.05 -19.45
CA ALA A 726 65.45 20.97 -20.20
C ALA A 726 64.79 21.43 -21.51
N TYR A 727 65.05 22.65 -21.97
CA TYR A 727 64.47 23.16 -23.20
C TYR A 727 64.95 22.36 -24.43
N GLN A 728 64.01 21.72 -25.12
CA GLN A 728 64.26 20.98 -26.35
C GLN A 728 63.19 21.33 -27.38
N ALA A 729 63.60 21.86 -28.54
CA ALA A 729 62.68 22.33 -29.56
C ALA A 729 61.76 21.22 -30.10
N GLN A 730 62.22 19.97 -30.12
CA GLN A 730 61.42 18.81 -30.56
C GLN A 730 60.28 18.45 -29.60
N GLN A 731 60.34 18.89 -28.34
CA GLN A 731 59.33 18.62 -27.32
C GLN A 731 58.26 19.71 -27.23
N VAL A 732 58.38 20.77 -28.05
CA VAL A 732 57.41 21.88 -28.05
C VAL A 732 56.13 21.46 -28.77
N VAL A 733 55.03 21.43 -28.05
CA VAL A 733 53.69 21.12 -28.57
C VAL A 733 52.91 22.42 -28.75
N SER A 734 52.54 22.72 -30.00
CA SER A 734 51.77 23.92 -30.38
C SER A 734 50.31 23.58 -30.66
N ALA A 735 49.58 23.06 -29.66
CA ALA A 735 48.15 22.83 -29.76
C ALA A 735 47.39 24.01 -29.11
N SER A 736 46.49 24.65 -29.85
CA SER A 736 45.66 25.71 -29.28
C SER A 736 44.59 25.10 -28.37
N LEU A 737 44.58 25.53 -27.10
CA LEU A 737 43.57 25.13 -26.10
C LEU A 737 42.36 26.09 -26.08
N HIS A 738 42.35 27.06 -26.98
CA HIS A 738 41.35 28.12 -27.05
C HIS A 738 40.52 27.99 -28.33
N VAL A 739 39.20 27.98 -28.21
CA VAL A 739 38.26 27.90 -29.33
C VAL A 739 37.13 28.89 -29.12
N THR A 740 36.92 29.78 -30.09
CA THR A 740 35.74 30.65 -30.11
C THR A 740 34.58 29.92 -30.77
N LEU A 741 33.59 29.52 -29.97
CA LEU A 741 32.35 28.91 -30.47
C LEU A 741 31.39 30.02 -30.90
N THR A 742 30.70 29.81 -32.03
CA THR A 742 29.75 30.78 -32.59
C THR A 742 28.39 30.15 -32.80
N GLY A 743 27.34 30.97 -32.77
CA GLY A 743 25.96 30.53 -33.00
C GLY A 743 25.28 29.93 -31.77
N LEU A 744 25.77 30.22 -30.55
CA LEU A 744 25.06 29.84 -29.33
C LEU A 744 23.72 30.56 -29.22
N ARG A 745 22.70 29.85 -28.74
CA ARG A 745 21.31 30.30 -28.65
C ARG A 745 20.93 30.74 -27.24
N GLY A 746 21.68 30.32 -26.24
CA GLY A 746 21.50 30.63 -24.83
C GLY A 746 21.62 32.11 -24.48
N ALA A 747 21.00 32.48 -23.36
CA ALA A 747 21.20 33.76 -22.70
C ALA A 747 21.96 33.54 -21.39
N HIS A 748 23.22 33.96 -21.35
CA HIS A 748 24.08 33.86 -20.16
C HIS A 748 25.19 34.91 -20.20
N ALA A 749 25.73 35.32 -19.04
CA ALA A 749 26.79 36.33 -18.95
C ALA A 749 28.09 35.97 -19.70
N LEU A 750 28.32 34.67 -19.92
CA LEU A 750 29.46 34.14 -20.66
C LEU A 750 29.29 34.19 -22.19
N ILE A 751 28.07 34.44 -22.68
CA ILE A 751 27.77 34.46 -24.11
C ILE A 751 27.63 35.92 -24.56
N GLN A 752 28.53 36.35 -25.45
CA GLN A 752 28.53 37.71 -25.98
C GLN A 752 28.32 37.67 -27.49
N ALA A 753 27.25 38.29 -27.98
CA ALA A 753 26.90 38.30 -29.41
C ALA A 753 26.90 36.89 -30.06
N GLN A 754 26.29 35.90 -29.38
CA GLN A 754 26.25 34.48 -29.77
C GLN A 754 27.63 33.80 -29.87
N LYS A 755 28.66 34.40 -29.27
CA LYS A 755 30.01 33.83 -29.16
C LYS A 755 30.30 33.40 -27.73
N TYR A 756 31.05 32.32 -27.61
CA TYR A 756 31.51 31.78 -26.34
C TYR A 756 33.00 31.41 -26.47
N GLU A 757 33.83 31.93 -25.58
CA GLU A 757 35.26 31.64 -25.55
C GLU A 757 35.52 30.41 -24.70
N LEU A 758 35.83 29.28 -25.36
CA LEU A 758 36.16 28.03 -24.70
C LEU A 758 37.68 27.97 -24.49
N HIS A 759 38.12 28.04 -23.24
CA HIS A 759 39.48 27.66 -22.86
C HIS A 759 39.46 26.32 -22.14
N PHE A 760 40.06 25.29 -22.74
CA PHE A 760 39.87 23.89 -22.33
C PHE A 760 40.17 23.61 -20.85
N ASN A 761 41.36 23.99 -20.36
CA ASN A 761 41.77 23.71 -18.97
C ASN A 761 40.94 24.51 -17.95
N GLN A 762 40.72 25.80 -18.21
CA GLN A 762 39.87 26.67 -17.39
C GLN A 762 38.44 26.15 -17.31
N PHE A 763 37.88 25.66 -18.42
CA PHE A 763 36.56 25.03 -18.45
C PHE A 763 36.51 23.80 -17.54
N LEU A 764 37.46 22.86 -17.70
CA LEU A 764 37.48 21.64 -16.89
C LEU A 764 37.69 21.94 -15.39
N ASN A 765 38.60 22.84 -15.06
CA ASN A 765 38.85 23.26 -13.68
C ASN A 765 37.61 23.91 -13.06
N LYS A 766 37.01 24.88 -13.77
CA LYS A 766 35.81 25.58 -13.34
C LYS A 766 34.68 24.59 -13.03
N LEU A 767 34.39 23.67 -13.94
CA LEU A 767 33.28 22.72 -13.79
C LEU A 767 33.57 21.62 -12.75
N ARG A 768 34.84 21.19 -12.61
CA ARG A 768 35.26 20.26 -11.55
C ARG A 768 35.07 20.87 -10.16
N THR A 769 35.50 22.12 -9.97
CA THR A 769 35.29 22.84 -8.70
C THR A 769 33.81 23.09 -8.44
N TYR A 770 33.03 23.42 -9.48
CA TYR A 770 31.59 23.60 -9.38
C TYR A 770 30.88 22.30 -8.94
N GLU A 771 31.20 21.18 -9.58
CA GLU A 771 30.65 19.86 -9.27
C GLU A 771 31.05 19.37 -7.86
N ALA A 772 32.29 19.62 -7.43
CA ALA A 772 32.77 19.18 -6.12
C ALA A 772 32.23 20.01 -4.95
N ASN A 773 32.05 21.32 -5.13
CA ASN A 773 31.74 22.23 -4.02
C ASN A 773 30.34 22.84 -4.10
N VAL A 774 29.95 23.36 -5.27
CA VAL A 774 28.71 24.15 -5.42
C VAL A 774 27.50 23.23 -5.56
N VAL A 775 27.59 22.17 -6.35
CA VAL A 775 26.48 21.22 -6.57
C VAL A 775 26.03 20.56 -5.25
N PRO A 776 26.92 20.00 -4.41
CA PRO A 776 26.52 19.44 -3.11
C PRO A 776 25.94 20.51 -2.17
N ALA A 777 26.55 21.70 -2.13
CA ALA A 777 26.07 22.79 -1.29
C ALA A 777 24.67 23.25 -1.69
N PHE A 778 24.39 23.39 -3.00
CA PHE A 778 23.08 23.77 -3.51
C PHE A 778 22.00 22.70 -3.24
N ASN A 779 22.34 21.43 -3.42
CA ASN A 779 21.41 20.33 -3.13
C ASN A 779 21.06 20.25 -1.64
N GLN A 780 22.06 20.37 -0.77
CA GLN A 780 21.86 20.41 0.69
C GLN A 780 21.07 21.64 1.12
N PHE A 781 21.38 22.82 0.55
CA PHE A 781 20.64 24.06 0.77
C PHE A 781 19.17 23.92 0.37
N THR A 782 18.87 23.35 -0.81
CA THR A 782 17.51 23.16 -1.31
C THR A 782 16.71 22.22 -0.39
N GLN A 783 17.32 21.13 0.05
CA GLN A 783 16.70 20.21 1.00
C GLN A 783 16.44 20.87 2.36
N LEU A 784 17.42 21.61 2.88
CA LEU A 784 17.30 22.33 4.14
C LEU A 784 16.21 23.41 4.07
N LYS A 785 16.16 24.18 2.97
CA LYS A 785 15.13 25.18 2.69
C LYS A 785 13.73 24.55 2.74
N LYS A 786 13.55 23.38 2.12
CA LYS A 786 12.28 22.63 2.14
C LYS A 786 11.91 22.18 3.56
N ASN A 787 12.85 21.58 4.28
CA ASN A 787 12.63 21.10 5.65
C ASN A 787 12.25 22.25 6.60
N LEU A 788 12.97 23.37 6.52
CA LEU A 788 12.71 24.56 7.33
C LEU A 788 11.35 25.19 7.02
N THR A 789 10.98 25.30 5.74
CA THR A 789 9.65 25.79 5.34
C THR A 789 8.55 24.90 5.91
N HIS A 790 8.70 23.57 5.82
CA HIS A 790 7.71 22.63 6.37
C HIS A 790 7.59 22.73 7.88
N ALA A 791 8.72 22.72 8.61
CA ALA A 791 8.73 22.82 10.07
C ALA A 791 8.08 24.12 10.55
N PHE A 792 8.32 25.24 9.85
CA PHE A 792 7.75 26.52 10.20
C PHE A 792 6.25 26.63 9.81
N GLU A 793 5.82 25.96 8.73
CA GLU A 793 4.39 25.84 8.38
C GLU A 793 3.61 25.06 9.45
N GLU A 794 4.21 24.00 10.01
CA GLU A 794 3.65 23.24 11.13
C GLU A 794 3.64 24.05 12.43
N GLU A 795 4.72 24.77 12.75
CA GLU A 795 4.80 25.67 13.92
C GLU A 795 3.66 26.70 13.89
N LEU A 796 3.41 27.30 12.73
CA LEU A 796 2.35 28.30 12.57
C LEU A 796 0.94 27.70 12.39
N ARG A 797 0.82 26.39 12.18
CA ARG A 797 -0.46 25.70 11.92
C ARG A 797 -1.30 26.37 10.82
N LEU A 798 -0.67 26.80 9.72
CA LEU A 798 -1.32 27.59 8.66
C LEU A 798 -2.60 26.97 8.07
N ASN A 799 -2.75 25.65 8.15
CA ASN A 799 -3.93 24.92 7.68
C ASN A 799 -5.20 25.20 8.50
N GLU A 800 -5.09 25.68 9.74
CA GLU A 800 -6.22 26.11 10.58
C GLU A 800 -6.78 27.47 10.16
N PHE A 801 -6.01 28.25 9.40
CA PHE A 801 -6.31 29.66 9.09
C PHE A 801 -6.97 29.85 7.72
N LYS A 802 -7.06 28.79 6.94
CA LYS A 802 -7.71 28.80 5.63
C LYS A 802 -9.22 28.69 5.85
N PRO A 803 -10.03 29.71 5.45
CA PRO A 803 -11.47 29.69 5.67
C PRO A 803 -12.11 28.56 4.87
N ARG A 804 -12.89 27.70 5.54
CA ARG A 804 -13.57 26.56 4.94
C ARG A 804 -15.05 26.87 4.84
N VAL A 805 -15.51 27.23 3.64
CA VAL A 805 -16.94 27.37 3.39
C VAL A 805 -17.58 25.98 3.45
N LEU A 806 -18.51 25.79 4.39
CA LEU A 806 -19.31 24.56 4.47
C LEU A 806 -20.05 24.36 3.15
N SER A 807 -19.96 23.16 2.58
CA SER A 807 -20.70 22.81 1.37
C SER A 807 -22.21 22.92 1.57
N SER A 808 -22.73 22.89 2.79
CA SER A 808 -24.16 23.09 3.08
C SER A 808 -24.61 24.56 3.12
N PHE A 809 -23.69 25.54 3.10
CA PHE A 809 -24.06 26.96 3.14
C PHE A 809 -24.71 27.38 1.82
N VAL A 810 -25.99 27.75 1.87
CA VAL A 810 -26.75 28.26 0.72
C VAL A 810 -27.16 29.69 1.01
N ARG A 811 -26.77 30.61 0.12
CA ARG A 811 -27.24 31.99 0.17
C ARG A 811 -28.74 32.04 -0.04
N ASN A 812 -29.41 32.78 0.83
CA ASN A 812 -30.85 33.01 0.77
C ASN A 812 -31.13 34.51 0.64
N LYS A 813 -32.39 34.87 0.37
CA LYS A 813 -32.79 36.27 0.19
C LYS A 813 -32.44 37.16 1.38
N LEU A 814 -32.48 36.63 2.61
CA LEU A 814 -32.15 37.38 3.83
C LEU A 814 -30.65 37.74 3.87
N ILE A 815 -29.80 36.77 3.55
CA ILE A 815 -28.35 37.00 3.45
C ILE A 815 -28.06 38.07 2.39
N ASP A 816 -28.65 37.92 1.20
CA ASP A 816 -28.35 38.78 0.05
C ASP A 816 -28.87 40.21 0.18
N GLN A 817 -30.11 40.36 0.67
CA GLN A 817 -30.79 41.65 0.68
C GLN A 817 -30.61 42.42 1.99
N VAL A 818 -30.21 41.75 3.08
CA VAL A 818 -30.11 42.38 4.41
C VAL A 818 -28.71 42.23 5.01
N TYR A 819 -28.20 41.00 5.16
CA TYR A 819 -26.94 40.80 5.89
C TYR A 819 -25.71 41.28 5.13
N LEU A 820 -25.55 40.90 3.85
CA LEU A 820 -24.39 41.32 3.05
C LEU A 820 -24.30 42.85 2.90
N PRO A 821 -25.40 43.62 2.68
CA PRO A 821 -25.34 45.08 2.69
C PRO A 821 -24.88 45.68 4.03
N LEU A 822 -25.41 45.19 5.16
CA LEU A 822 -25.03 45.71 6.48
C LEU A 822 -23.57 45.39 6.83
N ILE A 823 -23.13 44.16 6.57
CA ILE A 823 -21.75 43.74 6.79
C ILE A 823 -20.82 44.49 5.85
N GLY A 824 -21.19 44.63 4.57
CA GLY A 824 -20.45 45.41 3.58
C GLY A 824 -20.25 46.86 4.01
N ALA A 825 -21.28 47.52 4.54
CA ALA A 825 -21.17 48.89 5.04
C ALA A 825 -20.18 49.02 6.22
N ASN A 826 -20.14 48.03 7.11
CA ASN A 826 -19.18 48.01 8.22
C ASN A 826 -17.75 47.71 7.73
N LEU A 827 -17.56 46.68 6.92
CA LEU A 827 -16.24 46.34 6.35
C LEU A 827 -15.67 47.47 5.50
N ALA A 828 -16.50 48.22 4.78
CA ALA A 828 -16.06 49.39 4.03
C ALA A 828 -15.44 50.48 4.93
N LYS A 829 -15.89 50.59 6.19
CA LYS A 829 -15.27 51.48 7.19
C LYS A 829 -13.99 50.90 7.77
N GLN A 830 -13.90 49.58 7.97
CA GLN A 830 -12.74 48.95 8.59
C GLN A 830 -11.55 48.76 7.63
N VAL A 831 -11.79 48.28 6.41
CA VAL A 831 -10.73 47.90 5.43
C VAL A 831 -10.74 48.75 4.16
N GLY A 832 -11.75 49.61 3.99
CA GLY A 832 -11.89 50.50 2.84
C GLY A 832 -12.61 49.86 1.64
N ALA A 833 -13.35 50.67 0.90
CA ALA A 833 -13.98 50.29 -0.37
C ALA A 833 -13.05 50.59 -1.57
N ALA A 834 -13.24 49.86 -2.67
CA ALA A 834 -12.57 50.05 -3.95
C ALA A 834 -13.17 51.25 -4.73
N GLY A 835 -12.33 51.99 -5.47
CA GLY A 835 -12.71 53.15 -6.29
C GLY A 835 -12.50 54.53 -5.64
N GLU A 836 -12.95 55.60 -6.31
CA GLU A 836 -12.75 57.01 -5.89
C GLU A 836 -13.43 57.38 -4.55
N ARG A 837 -14.34 56.53 -4.05
CA ARG A 837 -14.99 56.67 -2.72
C ARG A 837 -14.17 56.03 -1.58
N LYS A 838 -12.85 55.87 -1.74
CA LYS A 838 -11.98 55.29 -0.71
C LYS A 838 -11.84 56.26 0.47
N ARG A 839 -12.56 55.96 1.55
CA ARG A 839 -12.39 56.64 2.84
C ARG A 839 -10.97 56.42 3.38
N THR A 840 -10.36 57.48 3.89
CA THR A 840 -9.03 57.43 4.52
C THR A 840 -9.10 57.20 6.03
N ASP A 841 -10.28 57.42 6.62
CA ASP A 841 -10.60 57.25 8.05
C ASP A 841 -11.06 55.81 8.35
N LEU A 842 -10.15 54.85 8.23
CA LEU A 842 -10.45 53.44 8.51
C LEU A 842 -10.65 53.20 10.02
N MET A 843 -11.83 52.73 10.41
CA MET A 843 -12.22 52.43 11.79
C MET A 843 -13.45 51.51 11.83
N GLY A 844 -13.75 50.97 13.00
CA GLY A 844 -15.00 50.26 13.28
C GLY A 844 -14.79 48.87 13.87
N LEU A 845 -15.89 48.36 14.45
CA LEU A 845 -16.04 47.00 14.97
C LEU A 845 -17.35 46.45 14.40
N LEU A 846 -17.37 45.18 13.99
CA LEU A 846 -18.60 44.48 13.63
C LEU A 846 -18.99 43.57 14.80
N LEU A 847 -20.12 43.87 15.45
CA LEU A 847 -20.66 43.04 16.54
C LEU A 847 -21.89 42.25 16.04
N LEU A 848 -21.86 40.93 16.17
CA LEU A 848 -22.91 40.03 15.69
C LEU A 848 -23.68 39.39 16.83
N LEU A 849 -24.94 39.79 16.99
CA LEU A 849 -25.83 39.25 18.02
C LEU A 849 -26.86 38.31 17.38
N SER A 850 -26.88 37.05 17.82
CA SER A 850 -27.90 36.07 17.43
C SER A 850 -28.02 34.97 18.49
N PRO A 851 -29.12 34.18 18.49
CA PRO A 851 -29.18 32.94 19.25
C PRO A 851 -28.12 31.93 18.79
N PRO A 852 -27.75 30.94 19.63
CA PRO A 852 -26.84 29.85 19.26
C PRO A 852 -27.34 29.09 18.02
N GLY A 853 -26.43 28.70 17.13
CA GLY A 853 -26.73 27.88 15.95
C GLY A 853 -27.28 28.62 14.72
N TYR A 854 -27.42 29.95 14.74
CA TYR A 854 -27.93 30.75 13.61
C TYR A 854 -26.88 31.13 12.54
N GLY A 855 -25.70 30.51 12.57
CA GLY A 855 -24.71 30.61 11.49
C GLY A 855 -23.85 31.89 11.47
N LYS A 856 -23.67 32.59 12.61
CA LYS A 856 -22.82 33.80 12.71
C LYS A 856 -21.39 33.55 12.23
N THR A 857 -20.74 32.51 12.74
CA THR A 857 -19.37 32.16 12.31
C THR A 857 -19.35 31.77 10.84
N THR A 858 -20.35 31.00 10.38
CA THR A 858 -20.42 30.51 8.99
C THR A 858 -20.56 31.66 7.98
N ILE A 859 -21.36 32.69 8.27
CA ILE A 859 -21.51 33.83 7.35
C ILE A 859 -20.23 34.68 7.28
N ILE A 860 -19.53 34.86 8.40
CA ILE A 860 -18.29 35.64 8.42
C ILE A 860 -17.15 34.88 7.76
N GLU A 861 -17.03 33.58 8.02
CA GLU A 861 -16.05 32.72 7.36
C GLU A 861 -16.29 32.66 5.84
N TYR A 862 -17.56 32.64 5.40
CA TYR A 862 -17.92 32.78 3.99
C TYR A 862 -17.43 34.11 3.39
N ILE A 863 -17.66 35.22 4.08
CA ILE A 863 -17.25 36.55 3.62
C ILE A 863 -15.71 36.66 3.57
N ALA A 864 -15.00 36.16 4.57
CA ALA A 864 -13.54 36.11 4.59
C ALA A 864 -12.99 35.32 3.40
N ASN A 865 -13.56 34.14 3.12
CA ASN A 865 -13.20 33.32 1.96
C ASN A 865 -13.41 34.08 0.63
N ARG A 866 -14.54 34.77 0.47
CA ARG A 866 -14.85 35.53 -0.76
C ARG A 866 -14.00 36.79 -0.94
N LEU A 867 -13.58 37.42 0.15
CA LEU A 867 -12.66 38.57 0.12
C LEU A 867 -11.19 38.16 -0.01
N GLY A 868 -10.86 36.87 0.20
CA GLY A 868 -9.48 36.39 0.24
C GLY A 868 -8.72 36.88 1.47
N ILE A 869 -9.43 37.19 2.55
CA ILE A 869 -8.86 37.66 3.82
C ILE A 869 -8.64 36.44 4.73
N ILE A 870 -7.52 36.45 5.46
CA ILE A 870 -7.19 35.38 6.41
C ILE A 870 -8.15 35.44 7.60
N PHE A 871 -8.80 34.32 7.91
CA PHE A 871 -9.81 34.24 8.96
C PHE A 871 -9.19 33.75 10.27
N MET A 872 -8.87 34.68 11.17
CA MET A 872 -8.31 34.40 12.50
C MET A 872 -9.44 34.25 13.52
N LYS A 873 -9.98 33.04 13.63
CA LYS A 873 -10.97 32.70 14.67
C LYS A 873 -10.29 32.50 16.02
N ILE A 874 -10.67 33.33 16.99
CA ILE A 874 -10.23 33.27 18.38
C ILE A 874 -11.41 32.81 19.25
N ASN A 875 -11.21 31.78 20.07
CA ASN A 875 -12.28 31.16 20.86
C ASN A 875 -12.41 31.82 22.25
N GLY A 876 -13.41 32.68 22.43
CA GLY A 876 -13.67 33.38 23.69
C GLY A 876 -13.78 32.46 24.92
N PRO A 877 -14.58 31.36 24.87
CA PRO A 877 -14.62 30.36 25.93
C PRO A 877 -13.27 29.79 26.36
N ALA A 878 -12.32 29.60 25.42
CA ALA A 878 -10.99 29.08 25.73
C ALA A 878 -10.08 30.13 26.39
N ILE A 879 -10.25 31.41 26.07
CA ILE A 879 -9.62 32.53 26.77
C ILE A 879 -10.16 32.64 28.20
N GLY A 880 -11.48 32.65 28.34
CA GLY A 880 -12.18 32.73 29.63
C GLY A 880 -12.13 34.11 30.31
N HIS A 881 -12.70 34.18 31.51
CA HIS A 881 -12.87 35.43 32.25
C HIS A 881 -11.65 35.89 33.05
N ASN A 882 -10.62 35.06 33.18
CA ASN A 882 -9.45 35.35 34.02
C ASN A 882 -8.31 36.04 33.25
N VAL A 883 -8.38 36.09 31.92
CA VAL A 883 -7.37 36.74 31.08
C VAL A 883 -7.73 38.21 30.92
N THR A 884 -6.81 39.11 31.27
CA THR A 884 -6.99 40.58 31.17
C THR A 884 -5.96 41.24 30.23
N ALA A 885 -4.90 40.52 29.86
CA ALA A 885 -3.82 40.98 28.99
C ALA A 885 -3.75 40.18 27.68
N LEU A 886 -3.01 40.73 26.71
CA LEU A 886 -2.74 40.08 25.42
C LEU A 886 -1.45 39.24 25.43
N ASP A 887 -0.72 39.19 26.55
CA ASP A 887 0.52 38.42 26.68
C ASP A 887 0.21 36.92 26.93
N PRO A 888 0.63 36.00 26.04
CA PRO A 888 0.41 34.57 26.24
C PRO A 888 1.08 33.98 27.49
N THR A 889 2.12 34.63 28.03
CA THR A 889 2.81 34.17 29.25
C THR A 889 1.96 34.36 30.51
N GLU A 890 1.03 35.32 30.50
CA GLU A 890 0.10 35.60 31.60
C GLU A 890 -1.17 34.71 31.53
N ALA A 891 -1.29 33.84 30.52
CA ALA A 891 -2.44 32.97 30.36
C ALA A 891 -2.55 31.93 31.49
N PRO A 892 -3.76 31.70 32.05
CA PRO A 892 -3.96 30.81 33.19
C PRO A 892 -3.84 29.32 32.85
N ASN A 893 -3.99 28.96 31.57
CA ASN A 893 -3.93 27.57 31.10
C ASN A 893 -3.42 27.50 29.65
N ALA A 894 -3.14 26.29 29.17
CA ALA A 894 -2.59 26.07 27.83
C ALA A 894 -3.55 26.48 26.70
N ALA A 895 -4.85 26.29 26.85
CA ALA A 895 -5.84 26.65 25.83
C ALA A 895 -5.95 28.17 25.64
N ALA A 896 -5.99 28.93 26.74
CA ALA A 896 -5.97 30.39 26.70
C ALA A 896 -4.65 30.90 26.11
N ARG A 897 -3.52 30.26 26.43
CA ARG A 897 -2.21 30.61 25.86
C ARG A 897 -2.20 30.45 24.35
N GLU A 898 -2.70 29.32 23.87
CA GLU A 898 -2.77 28.98 22.44
C GLU A 898 -3.64 29.99 21.67
N GLU A 899 -4.80 30.37 22.21
CA GLU A 899 -5.65 31.40 21.60
C GLU A 899 -5.01 32.79 21.62
N LEU A 900 -4.24 33.14 22.66
CA LEU A 900 -3.48 34.39 22.71
C LEU A 900 -2.29 34.38 21.74
N GLU A 901 -1.58 33.26 21.58
CA GLU A 901 -0.51 33.11 20.58
C GLU A 901 -1.07 33.29 19.16
N LYS A 902 -2.21 32.66 18.88
CA LYS A 902 -2.94 32.82 17.61
C LYS A 902 -3.39 34.26 17.36
N LEU A 903 -3.91 34.93 18.39
CA LEU A 903 -4.29 36.34 18.32
C LEU A 903 -3.08 37.24 18.05
N ASN A 904 -1.95 37.03 18.73
CA ASN A 904 -0.74 37.83 18.48
C ASN A 904 -0.13 37.54 17.11
N LEU A 905 -0.21 36.31 16.60
CA LEU A 905 0.17 35.99 15.23
C LEU A 905 -0.67 36.77 14.21
N SER A 906 -1.97 36.98 14.48
CA SER A 906 -2.83 37.82 13.64
C SER A 906 -2.34 39.26 13.54
N PHE A 907 -1.80 39.80 14.65
CA PHE A 907 -1.21 41.13 14.68
C PHE A 907 0.11 41.19 13.92
N GLU A 908 0.96 40.16 14.05
CA GLU A 908 2.24 40.07 13.34
C GLU A 908 2.05 39.89 11.82
N MET A 909 0.98 39.21 11.38
CA MET A 909 0.59 39.18 9.96
C MET A 909 0.24 40.58 9.44
N GLY A 910 -0.48 41.37 10.24
CA GLY A 910 -0.67 42.82 10.12
C GLY A 910 -1.29 43.39 8.84
N ASP A 911 -1.62 42.57 7.85
CA ASP A 911 -2.37 42.95 6.66
C ASP A 911 -3.16 41.76 6.12
N ASN A 912 -4.30 42.04 5.49
CA ASN A 912 -5.21 41.04 4.93
C ASN A 912 -5.70 40.00 5.98
N VAL A 913 -6.04 40.45 7.19
CA VAL A 913 -6.48 39.60 8.31
C VAL A 913 -7.84 40.05 8.86
N MET A 914 -8.71 39.09 9.13
CA MET A 914 -9.97 39.25 9.86
C MET A 914 -9.84 38.57 11.23
N ILE A 915 -9.83 39.37 12.29
CA ILE A 915 -9.79 38.91 13.66
C ILE A 915 -11.23 38.71 14.11
N TYR A 916 -11.63 37.46 14.31
CA TYR A 916 -12.97 37.08 14.73
C TYR A 916 -12.91 36.49 16.13
N ILE A 917 -13.40 37.22 17.13
CA ILE A 917 -13.47 36.74 18.51
C ILE A 917 -14.85 36.14 18.73
N ASP A 918 -14.92 34.81 18.78
CA ASP A 918 -16.19 34.09 18.97
C ASP A 918 -16.62 34.14 20.43
N ASP A 919 -17.93 34.18 20.66
CA ASP A 919 -18.52 34.02 21.99
C ASP A 919 -17.91 34.93 23.07
N ILE A 920 -17.78 36.24 22.74
CA ILE A 920 -17.18 37.26 23.62
C ILE A 920 -17.80 37.38 25.01
N GLN A 921 -19.02 36.86 25.21
CA GLN A 921 -19.67 36.81 26.53
C GLN A 921 -18.89 36.01 27.57
N HIS A 922 -17.93 35.18 27.15
CA HIS A 922 -17.05 34.40 28.03
C HIS A 922 -15.68 35.06 28.27
N CYS A 923 -15.42 36.22 27.67
CA CYS A 923 -14.18 36.98 27.85
C CYS A 923 -14.27 37.95 29.03
N ASN A 924 -13.12 38.39 29.56
CA ASN A 924 -13.08 39.48 30.52
C ASN A 924 -13.29 40.85 29.82
N PRO A 925 -14.08 41.78 30.40
CA PRO A 925 -14.21 43.15 29.87
C PRO A 925 -12.89 43.90 29.69
N GLU A 926 -11.92 43.73 30.59
CA GLU A 926 -10.59 44.38 30.49
C GLU A 926 -9.79 43.88 29.28
N PHE A 927 -9.93 42.60 28.95
CA PHE A 927 -9.35 42.02 27.73
C PHE A 927 -9.97 42.64 26.48
N LEU A 928 -11.31 42.72 26.42
CA LEU A 928 -12.02 43.32 25.29
C LEU A 928 -11.71 44.82 25.13
N GLN A 929 -11.46 45.53 26.24
CA GLN A 929 -11.08 46.94 26.22
C GLN A 929 -9.81 47.20 25.40
N LYS A 930 -8.88 46.24 25.32
CA LYS A 930 -7.64 46.37 24.54
C LYS A 930 -7.88 46.56 23.04
N PHE A 931 -9.02 46.11 22.53
CA PHE A 931 -9.39 46.24 21.11
C PHE A 931 -9.97 47.62 20.74
N ILE A 932 -10.25 48.50 21.72
CA ILE A 932 -10.87 49.80 21.45
C ILE A 932 -9.97 50.67 20.56
N SER A 933 -8.67 50.77 20.87
CA SER A 933 -7.69 51.53 20.07
C SER A 933 -7.47 50.94 18.67
N LEU A 934 -7.74 49.64 18.50
CA LEU A 934 -7.71 48.99 17.19
C LEU A 934 -8.94 49.34 16.34
N CYS A 935 -10.09 49.50 17.00
CA CYS A 935 -11.38 49.75 16.35
C CYS A 935 -11.69 51.25 16.18
N ASP A 936 -10.93 52.16 16.80
CA ASP A 936 -11.07 53.60 16.64
C ASP A 936 -10.15 54.17 15.53
N ALA A 937 -10.00 55.49 15.48
CA ALA A 937 -9.17 56.17 14.47
C ALA A 937 -7.65 55.97 14.68
N GLN A 938 -7.20 55.49 15.84
CA GLN A 938 -5.79 55.22 16.12
C GLN A 938 -5.30 53.99 15.36
N ARG A 939 -6.15 52.96 15.23
CA ARG A 939 -5.85 51.68 14.54
C ARG A 939 -4.60 51.01 15.12
N LYS A 940 -4.43 51.06 16.44
CA LYS A 940 -3.27 50.51 17.16
C LYS A 940 -3.67 49.50 18.22
N ILE A 941 -2.78 48.55 18.50
CA ILE A 941 -2.93 47.60 19.59
C ILE A 941 -1.56 47.15 20.09
N GLU A 942 -1.46 46.84 21.37
CA GLU A 942 -0.27 46.22 21.96
C GLU A 942 -0.39 44.69 21.85
N GLY A 943 0.70 44.01 21.56
CA GLY A 943 0.75 42.56 21.54
C GLY A 943 2.14 42.04 21.84
N VAL A 944 2.25 40.73 22.03
CA VAL A 944 3.49 40.03 22.37
C VAL A 944 3.72 38.90 21.38
N TYR A 945 4.82 38.95 20.64
CA TYR A 945 5.22 37.90 19.70
C TYR A 945 6.60 37.35 20.07
N LYS A 946 6.70 36.03 20.29
CA LYS A 946 7.91 35.32 20.74
C LYS A 946 8.62 36.03 21.91
N GLY A 947 7.83 36.43 22.92
CA GLY A 947 8.31 37.08 24.14
C GLY A 947 8.74 38.55 24.00
N LYS A 948 8.52 39.18 22.83
CA LYS A 948 8.79 40.61 22.61
C LYS A 948 7.49 41.39 22.50
N SER A 949 7.30 42.35 23.40
CA SER A 949 6.18 43.30 23.32
C SER A 949 6.39 44.28 22.17
N LYS A 950 5.32 44.53 21.40
CA LYS A 950 5.29 45.45 20.25
C LYS A 950 3.96 46.20 20.23
N THR A 951 3.98 47.42 19.71
CA THR A 951 2.78 48.15 19.31
C THR A 951 2.57 48.00 17.81
N TYR A 952 1.46 47.41 17.40
CA TYR A 952 1.08 47.22 16.01
C TYR A 952 0.25 48.41 15.51
N ASP A 953 0.51 48.87 14.28
CA ASP A 953 -0.18 49.98 13.63
C ASP A 953 -0.78 49.49 12.30
N PHE A 954 -2.10 49.52 12.19
CA PHE A 954 -2.84 49.00 11.03
C PHE A 954 -3.51 50.09 10.20
N ARG A 955 -3.00 51.32 10.27
CA ARG A 955 -3.45 52.42 9.39
C ARG A 955 -3.13 52.07 7.93
N GLY A 956 -4.14 52.15 7.07
CA GLY A 956 -4.04 51.78 5.65
C GLY A 956 -3.92 50.27 5.37
N LYS A 957 -3.96 49.42 6.40
CA LYS A 957 -3.91 47.96 6.30
C LYS A 957 -5.32 47.35 6.26
N LYS A 958 -5.49 46.24 5.55
CA LYS A 958 -6.75 45.48 5.48
C LYS A 958 -6.90 44.57 6.70
N VAL A 959 -7.03 45.17 7.87
CA VAL A 959 -7.33 44.46 9.13
C VAL A 959 -8.73 44.82 9.60
N CYS A 960 -9.56 43.81 9.87
CA CYS A 960 -10.89 44.00 10.45
C CYS A 960 -11.09 43.15 11.70
N VAL A 961 -11.93 43.66 12.60
CA VAL A 961 -12.32 43.04 13.87
C VAL A 961 -13.82 42.75 13.83
N VAL A 962 -14.16 41.51 14.16
CA VAL A 962 -15.51 41.00 14.27
C VAL A 962 -15.66 40.30 15.63
N MET A 963 -16.77 40.54 16.31
CA MET A 963 -17.10 40.00 17.64
C MET A 963 -18.52 39.46 17.69
#